data_AF-A0A948B0L8-F1
#
_entry.id   AF-A0A948B0L8-F1
#
_cell.length_a   1.000
_cell.length_b   1.000
_cell.length_c   1.000
_cell.angle_alpha   90.00
_cell.angle_beta   90.00
_cell.angle_gamma   90.00
#
_symmetry.space_group_name_H-M   'P 1'
#
loop_
_entity.id
_entity.type
_entity.pdbx_description
1 polymer ?
#
loop_
_entity_poly.entity_id
_entity_poly.type
_entity_poly.pdbx_seq_one_letter_code
_entity_poly.pdbx_strand_id
1 'polypeptide(L)'
;MRGRGPAPAGTFWPCILCIGFVFCAGVPASGYVWWEGENPSSTDFPASTWIDPDGAAESNALSAGALLSASSLGTNDRVFTEYVVTLPQAAVYRLYTRKLWRFGPFRWRFDAQNWTRVGDRAQLMDWQDYKQPTILALNWVFCGTSSLSSGSHTLRVEVAAADHTNTETWLMQQAGFDAFVLTTNTFEPWGKLPPGQEFGFSEPGRWAFEARDDPYTTNALLDLSYLNEDEAGQSGFVTTHGDKFYLGDGREVRFWGVNLENPDSDMESLEAQARFLAKRGVNMVRYFESMQSDALDPASVSNVSDRLIEDAHRVVAAYKKHGIYTKICPWWVLEFMVRDHWGIAGYTNDYENPAAVPMFDEDLKAGYKSWVRELFTRTNPYTGVSLAQEPAVAIIQIQNEDGFFFWTFDPNQFPDAQRANIETMFGAFLTNKYGSITAATSYWGVLNDYLQTNWWATDNPAQERMALSSAWSMTAEATEGQDAEMRRMADQIQFLAELQRDYYAEMIDYLTNTLGCRSLTCAGNWWTADERVLQDVERHTYTVGDVIDDHNYIASVHVNSNGETIINGALNPGDHYRSATVLRTPRRLPAAYKQVAGMPSIMSESAWVNPNRFKTEAPLLVAAYSALQDIDGWMWHGDESIGYDLNPRKYPIAVPAVMGQFPGAALLYRRHDVAEAPVVVHDERTLTNMYRKEPALISEPATTDPLWVSPTNFDFDPQTGTGQVDTLAMLVGKVESGFSGNESLDFVSSNALALIDTTNGTVRSITGDLCLDWSNAICRINTERSQGLIGFLSVFADHDFDDVTIRSANEFGAILVCSLDHKPLRTSNKILVQAMTEAYPYLWTEADSVFTNEGVVYTGKQVVAEGEPPFNVVNIQATIALKGVTETSAVTVLDENGYARESRTGQVTGVGYEIQLPSNAVYTIVSRAPSAYDLWIERHFTDPLHDAEDRARAADPDGDGTVNALEFALDLDPRVGDGAVLSSLRVGADGSTVELPFTVTSNLPADFVVQGEFSTNLHIWSVVTNQAIVGTNGLAILSLEEYWRAFLRLKLNYPPDD
;
A
#
# COMPACT_ATOMS: atom_id res chain seq x y z
N MET A 1 -54.20 17.98 31.50
CA MET A 1 -55.58 18.42 31.19
C MET A 1 -55.81 19.82 31.74
N ARG A 2 -56.46 20.67 30.93
CA ARG A 2 -56.88 22.08 31.15
C ARG A 2 -55.71 23.09 31.07
N GLY A 3 -55.58 23.97 30.07
CA GLY A 3 -56.54 24.52 29.11
C GLY A 3 -56.82 25.99 29.43
N ARG A 4 -56.16 26.91 28.70
CA ARG A 4 -56.41 28.35 28.50
C ARG A 4 -55.69 28.70 27.20
N GLY A 5 -56.21 29.39 26.19
CA GLY A 5 -57.42 30.15 25.89
C GLY A 5 -57.17 30.88 24.54
N PRO A 6 -58.19 31.40 23.82
CA PRO A 6 -58.13 31.59 22.36
C PRO A 6 -58.21 33.04 21.83
N ALA A 7 -57.91 33.17 20.52
CA ALA A 7 -58.42 34.13 19.50
C ALA A 7 -57.80 35.55 19.39
N PRO A 8 -57.97 36.31 18.27
CA PRO A 8 -58.52 36.00 16.93
C PRO A 8 -57.68 36.52 15.71
N ALA A 9 -58.21 36.24 14.51
CA ALA A 9 -57.78 36.61 13.17
C ALA A 9 -57.75 38.13 12.85
N GLY A 10 -56.91 38.50 11.88
CA GLY A 10 -56.89 39.79 11.18
C GLY A 10 -56.40 39.61 9.74
N THR A 11 -57.15 40.18 8.81
CA THR A 11 -57.17 40.05 7.34
C THR A 11 -56.06 40.78 6.56
N PHE A 12 -55.70 40.21 5.40
CA PHE A 12 -55.20 40.76 4.11
C PHE A 12 -55.17 42.30 3.95
N TRP A 13 -54.17 42.98 3.35
CA TRP A 13 -53.68 42.94 1.94
C TRP A 13 -52.45 43.91 1.73
N PRO A 14 -51.86 44.13 0.53
CA PRO A 14 -50.68 43.44 -0.01
C PRO A 14 -49.47 44.35 -0.40
N CYS A 15 -48.42 43.70 -0.93
CA CYS A 15 -47.37 44.21 -1.84
C CYS A 15 -46.47 45.40 -1.42
N ILE A 16 -45.19 45.10 -1.11
CA ILE A 16 -44.05 45.97 -1.44
C ILE A 16 -42.93 45.11 -2.02
N LEU A 17 -42.40 45.57 -3.15
CA LEU A 17 -41.30 45.03 -3.93
C LEU A 17 -40.11 44.62 -3.06
N CYS A 18 -39.67 43.36 -3.17
CA CYS A 18 -38.29 42.99 -2.84
C CYS A 18 -37.43 43.27 -4.07
N ILE A 19 -36.65 44.35 -3.99
CA ILE A 19 -35.55 44.62 -4.90
C ILE A 19 -34.51 43.52 -4.67
N GLY A 20 -34.19 42.80 -5.73
CA GLY A 20 -33.17 41.75 -5.72
C GLY A 20 -31.83 42.31 -5.27
N PHE A 21 -31.30 41.75 -4.19
CA PHE A 21 -29.88 41.82 -3.92
C PHE A 21 -29.20 40.76 -4.79
N VAL A 22 -28.45 41.24 -5.78
CA VAL A 22 -27.41 40.44 -6.43
C VAL A 22 -26.41 40.07 -5.33
N PHE A 23 -26.36 38.78 -4.98
CA PHE A 23 -25.26 38.25 -4.19
C PHE A 23 -24.00 38.35 -5.04
N CYS A 24 -23.15 39.35 -4.75
CA CYS A 24 -21.75 39.26 -5.13
C CYS A 24 -21.15 38.13 -4.30
N ALA A 25 -20.75 37.04 -4.96
CA ALA A 25 -19.92 35.99 -4.38
C ALA A 25 -18.72 36.64 -3.69
N GLY A 26 -18.63 36.51 -2.37
CA GLY A 26 -17.42 36.81 -1.64
C GLY A 26 -16.37 35.79 -2.03
N VAL A 27 -15.24 36.25 -2.56
CA VAL A 27 -14.09 35.42 -2.94
C VAL A 27 -13.52 34.77 -1.68
N PRO A 28 -13.55 33.43 -1.51
CA PRO A 28 -12.78 32.79 -0.48
C PRO A 28 -11.29 32.88 -0.83
N ALA A 29 -10.44 32.91 0.19
CA ALA A 29 -8.98 33.06 0.09
C ALA A 29 -8.25 31.89 -0.61
N SER A 30 -8.98 30.95 -1.23
CA SER A 30 -8.50 29.61 -1.60
C SER A 30 -8.23 29.37 -3.10
N GLY A 31 -8.42 30.36 -3.99
CA GLY A 31 -8.12 30.19 -5.42
C GLY A 31 -9.17 29.42 -6.24
N TYR A 32 -10.34 29.14 -5.64
CA TYR A 32 -11.50 28.52 -6.28
C TYR A 32 -12.58 29.56 -6.63
N VAL A 33 -13.30 29.32 -7.71
CA VAL A 33 -14.55 30.01 -8.06
C VAL A 33 -15.63 28.93 -8.26
N TRP A 34 -16.67 28.97 -7.42
CA TRP A 34 -17.78 28.02 -7.38
C TRP A 34 -19.07 28.67 -7.86
N TRP A 35 -19.91 27.93 -8.58
CA TRP A 35 -21.29 28.31 -8.84
C TRP A 35 -22.18 27.08 -9.08
N GLU A 36 -23.48 27.24 -8.81
CA GLU A 36 -24.48 26.19 -8.99
C GLU A 36 -24.93 26.09 -10.46
N GLY A 37 -25.21 24.87 -10.91
CA GLY A 37 -25.62 24.56 -12.26
C GLY A 37 -26.99 25.14 -12.61
N GLU A 38 -27.93 25.15 -11.69
CA GLU A 38 -29.31 25.63 -11.87
C GLU A 38 -29.45 27.16 -11.86
N ASN A 39 -28.34 27.90 -11.68
CA ASN A 39 -28.33 29.36 -11.66
C ASN A 39 -27.63 30.00 -12.88
N PRO A 40 -28.03 29.71 -14.13
CA PRO A 40 -27.39 30.27 -15.31
C PRO A 40 -27.79 31.72 -15.57
N SER A 41 -26.88 32.46 -16.21
CA SER A 41 -27.15 33.80 -16.76
C SER A 41 -28.04 33.76 -18.01
N SER A 42 -27.97 32.67 -18.78
CA SER A 42 -28.85 32.38 -19.92
C SER A 42 -28.89 30.88 -20.16
N THR A 43 -30.05 30.31 -20.48
CA THR A 43 -30.19 28.87 -20.78
C THR A 43 -31.45 28.61 -21.62
N ASP A 44 -31.43 27.54 -22.41
CA ASP A 44 -32.62 26.96 -23.04
C ASP A 44 -32.91 25.53 -22.56
N PHE A 45 -32.28 25.11 -21.44
CA PHE A 45 -32.67 23.90 -20.73
C PHE A 45 -34.15 23.99 -20.29
N PRO A 46 -34.88 22.86 -20.28
CA PRO A 46 -36.25 22.83 -19.79
C PRO A 46 -36.37 23.35 -18.35
N ALA A 47 -37.49 24.01 -18.03
CA ALA A 47 -37.74 24.52 -16.68
C ALA A 47 -37.97 23.43 -15.63
N SER A 48 -38.39 22.23 -16.06
CA SER A 48 -38.43 21.03 -15.21
C SER A 48 -38.43 19.77 -16.06
N THR A 49 -37.85 18.70 -15.54
CA THR A 49 -37.84 17.36 -16.13
C THR A 49 -38.17 16.29 -15.08
N TRP A 50 -38.35 15.04 -15.52
CA TRP A 50 -38.56 13.92 -14.59
C TRP A 50 -37.31 13.60 -13.77
N ILE A 51 -36.14 14.18 -14.09
CA ILE A 51 -34.86 13.95 -13.41
C ILE A 51 -34.74 14.84 -12.16
N ASP A 52 -35.48 15.95 -12.11
CA ASP A 52 -35.49 16.87 -10.97
C ASP A 52 -35.85 16.15 -9.65
N PRO A 53 -35.42 16.68 -8.49
CA PRO A 53 -35.64 16.01 -7.21
C PRO A 53 -37.13 15.93 -6.86
N ASP A 54 -37.62 14.71 -6.58
CA ASP A 54 -39.04 14.46 -6.22
C ASP A 54 -39.27 14.50 -4.70
N GLY A 55 -38.21 14.45 -3.90
CA GLY A 55 -38.27 14.35 -2.45
C GLY A 55 -37.02 14.89 -1.74
N ALA A 56 -37.05 14.75 -0.41
CA ALA A 56 -35.98 15.25 0.45
C ALA A 56 -34.66 14.48 0.25
N ALA A 57 -34.71 13.19 -0.11
CA ALA A 57 -33.51 12.40 -0.36
C ALA A 57 -32.75 12.92 -1.58
N GLU A 58 -33.44 13.08 -2.71
CA GLU A 58 -32.85 13.62 -3.95
C GLU A 58 -32.38 15.07 -3.77
N SER A 59 -33.19 15.91 -3.10
CA SER A 59 -32.79 17.29 -2.81
C SER A 59 -31.56 17.35 -1.89
N ASN A 60 -31.47 16.46 -0.89
CA ASN A 60 -30.30 16.40 -0.01
C ASN A 60 -29.04 15.87 -0.71
N ALA A 61 -29.14 15.17 -1.84
CA ALA A 61 -27.97 14.71 -2.60
C ALA A 61 -27.32 15.82 -3.45
N LEU A 62 -28.02 16.92 -3.71
CA LEU A 62 -27.61 18.05 -4.55
C LEU A 62 -26.98 19.18 -3.71
N SER A 63 -26.07 19.98 -4.29
CA SER A 63 -25.36 21.06 -3.59
C SER A 63 -26.30 22.16 -3.08
N ALA A 64 -27.25 22.56 -3.91
CA ALA A 64 -28.26 23.59 -3.61
C ALA A 64 -29.69 23.04 -3.56
N GLY A 65 -29.86 21.71 -3.60
CA GLY A 65 -31.17 21.06 -3.55
C GLY A 65 -31.96 21.09 -4.87
N ALA A 66 -31.34 21.52 -5.95
CA ALA A 66 -31.91 21.63 -7.30
C ALA A 66 -30.85 21.23 -8.35
N LEU A 67 -31.29 20.85 -9.55
CA LEU A 67 -30.45 20.34 -10.62
C LEU A 67 -30.81 21.03 -11.94
N LEU A 68 -29.83 21.48 -12.72
CA LEU A 68 -30.08 21.89 -14.10
C LEU A 68 -30.18 20.65 -14.98
N SER A 69 -31.39 20.30 -15.41
CA SER A 69 -31.64 19.03 -16.09
C SER A 69 -32.26 19.17 -17.48
N ALA A 70 -31.93 18.23 -18.37
CA ALA A 70 -32.58 18.03 -19.65
C ALA A 70 -32.92 16.55 -19.82
N SER A 71 -34.07 16.25 -20.41
CA SER A 71 -34.51 14.87 -20.68
C SER A 71 -35.23 14.79 -22.02
N SER A 72 -35.25 13.61 -22.64
CA SER A 72 -35.91 13.37 -23.93
C SER A 72 -35.34 14.23 -25.08
N LEU A 73 -34.04 14.58 -25.03
CA LEU A 73 -33.36 15.27 -26.12
C LEU A 73 -33.38 14.42 -27.40
N GLY A 74 -33.99 14.92 -28.47
CA GLY A 74 -33.94 14.30 -29.78
C GLY A 74 -32.54 14.36 -30.41
N THR A 75 -32.26 13.51 -31.40
CA THR A 75 -30.94 13.41 -32.05
C THR A 75 -30.42 14.74 -32.62
N ASN A 76 -31.31 15.65 -33.00
CA ASN A 76 -30.97 16.97 -33.53
C ASN A 76 -31.07 18.10 -32.50
N ASP A 77 -31.48 17.79 -31.26
CA ASP A 77 -31.66 18.78 -30.23
C ASP A 77 -30.31 19.14 -29.63
N ARG A 78 -30.12 20.44 -29.39
CA ARG A 78 -28.97 20.99 -28.68
C ARG A 78 -29.49 22.01 -27.68
N VAL A 79 -29.15 21.80 -26.41
CA VAL A 79 -29.44 22.75 -25.34
C VAL A 79 -28.13 23.38 -24.86
N PHE A 80 -28.20 24.61 -24.38
CA PHE A 80 -27.07 25.37 -23.87
C PHE A 80 -27.39 26.04 -22.55
N THR A 81 -26.34 26.28 -21.78
CA THR A 81 -26.38 27.10 -20.57
C THR A 81 -25.13 27.99 -20.52
N GLU A 82 -25.29 29.22 -20.04
CA GLU A 82 -24.25 30.24 -19.95
C GLU A 82 -24.13 30.78 -18.52
N TYR A 83 -22.91 30.92 -18.04
CA TYR A 83 -22.57 31.48 -16.74
C TYR A 83 -21.59 32.65 -16.89
N VAL A 84 -21.79 33.72 -16.13
CA VAL A 84 -20.82 34.82 -16.04
C VAL A 84 -19.97 34.60 -14.80
N VAL A 85 -18.68 34.38 -14.99
CA VAL A 85 -17.72 34.04 -13.94
C VAL A 85 -16.70 35.17 -13.82
N THR A 86 -16.44 35.65 -12.60
CA THR A 86 -15.45 36.71 -12.34
C THR A 86 -14.20 36.13 -11.68
N LEU A 87 -13.04 36.34 -12.31
CA LEU A 87 -11.77 35.75 -11.89
C LEU A 87 -10.86 36.79 -11.21
N PRO A 88 -10.23 36.45 -10.08
CA PRO A 88 -9.41 37.38 -9.32
C PRO A 88 -8.05 37.67 -9.97
N GLN A 89 -7.53 36.75 -10.79
CA GLN A 89 -6.20 36.86 -11.38
C GLN A 89 -6.14 36.20 -12.77
N ALA A 90 -5.12 36.54 -13.54
CA ALA A 90 -4.81 35.83 -14.78
C ALA A 90 -4.04 34.54 -14.46
N ALA A 91 -4.51 33.40 -14.93
CA ALA A 91 -3.90 32.10 -14.70
C ALA A 91 -4.39 31.05 -15.72
N VAL A 92 -3.77 29.87 -15.67
CA VAL A 92 -4.37 28.65 -16.24
C VAL A 92 -5.33 28.08 -15.20
N TYR A 93 -6.60 28.04 -15.54
CA TYR A 93 -7.65 27.53 -14.70
C TYR A 93 -8.08 26.14 -15.16
N ARG A 94 -8.42 25.29 -14.19
CA ARG A 94 -8.99 23.95 -14.34
C ARG A 94 -10.48 24.02 -14.09
N LEU A 95 -11.29 23.50 -15.00
CA LEU A 95 -12.74 23.43 -14.87
C LEU A 95 -13.16 22.03 -14.43
N TYR A 96 -14.01 21.95 -13.43
CA TYR A 96 -14.68 20.74 -12.97
C TYR A 96 -16.19 20.96 -12.92
N THR A 97 -16.98 19.90 -13.05
CA THR A 97 -18.42 19.95 -12.84
C THR A 97 -18.94 18.72 -12.13
N ARG A 98 -19.93 18.91 -11.24
CA ARG A 98 -20.73 17.84 -10.67
C ARG A 98 -21.93 17.62 -11.55
N LYS A 99 -22.06 16.42 -12.11
CA LYS A 99 -23.07 16.09 -13.12
C LYS A 99 -23.55 14.65 -12.98
N LEU A 100 -24.58 14.29 -13.74
CA LEU A 100 -25.05 12.90 -13.83
C LEU A 100 -24.08 12.03 -14.66
N TRP A 101 -23.60 10.91 -14.12
CA TRP A 101 -22.64 10.02 -14.82
C TRP A 101 -23.21 9.38 -16.09
N ARG A 102 -22.39 9.30 -17.16
CA ARG A 102 -22.75 8.84 -18.52
C ARG A 102 -23.84 9.64 -19.26
N PHE A 103 -24.58 10.53 -18.57
CA PHE A 103 -25.60 11.37 -19.16
C PHE A 103 -25.03 12.71 -19.63
N GLY A 104 -25.34 13.10 -20.88
CA GLY A 104 -24.97 14.40 -21.44
C GLY A 104 -23.46 14.68 -21.53
N PRO A 105 -22.68 13.92 -22.33
CA PRO A 105 -21.46 14.45 -22.93
C PRO A 105 -21.74 15.86 -23.46
N PHE A 106 -20.80 16.75 -23.25
CA PHE A 106 -21.01 18.16 -23.49
C PHE A 106 -19.75 18.79 -24.03
N ARG A 107 -19.90 19.98 -24.58
CA ARG A 107 -18.78 20.83 -24.91
C ARG A 107 -18.88 22.14 -24.16
N TRP A 108 -17.74 22.72 -23.85
CA TRP A 108 -17.67 23.99 -23.15
C TRP A 108 -16.62 24.90 -23.78
N ARG A 109 -16.76 26.20 -23.55
CA ARG A 109 -15.73 27.21 -23.86
C ARG A 109 -15.92 28.44 -22.97
N PHE A 110 -14.84 29.16 -22.73
CA PHE A 110 -14.91 30.54 -22.25
C PHE A 110 -14.89 31.51 -23.42
N ASP A 111 -15.76 32.51 -23.39
CA ASP A 111 -15.85 33.59 -24.38
C ASP A 111 -15.86 33.07 -25.83
N ALA A 112 -14.92 33.54 -26.65
CA ALA A 112 -14.72 33.15 -28.04
C ALA A 112 -13.61 32.08 -28.23
N GLN A 113 -13.19 31.40 -27.16
CA GLN A 113 -12.20 30.32 -27.26
C GLN A 113 -12.73 29.11 -28.05
N ASN A 114 -11.82 28.20 -28.39
CA ASN A 114 -12.16 26.93 -29.00
C ASN A 114 -13.02 26.08 -28.05
N TRP A 115 -13.87 25.24 -28.63
CA TRP A 115 -14.67 24.29 -27.88
C TRP A 115 -13.81 23.14 -27.36
N THR A 116 -13.96 22.82 -26.08
CA THR A 116 -13.44 21.62 -25.43
C THR A 116 -14.59 20.64 -25.22
N ARG A 117 -14.40 19.36 -25.53
CA ARG A 117 -15.43 18.31 -25.35
C ARG A 117 -15.12 17.48 -24.12
N VAL A 118 -16.16 17.19 -23.32
CA VAL A 118 -16.16 16.20 -22.24
C VAL A 118 -17.03 15.01 -22.69
N GLY A 119 -16.43 13.83 -22.72
CA GLY A 119 -17.06 12.60 -23.22
C GLY A 119 -18.08 11.97 -22.25
N ASP A 120 -18.61 10.81 -22.66
CA ASP A 120 -19.49 9.95 -21.85
C ASP A 120 -18.75 9.15 -20.78
N ARG A 121 -17.45 8.91 -20.98
CA ARG A 121 -16.56 8.20 -20.05
C ARG A 121 -15.55 9.12 -19.37
N ALA A 122 -15.96 10.33 -18.97
CA ALA A 122 -15.13 11.15 -18.10
C ALA A 122 -14.98 10.45 -16.75
N GLN A 123 -13.76 10.49 -16.18
CA GLN A 123 -13.49 9.89 -14.88
C GLN A 123 -14.37 10.52 -13.80
N LEU A 124 -14.87 9.68 -12.92
CA LEU A 124 -15.62 10.07 -11.74
C LEU A 124 -14.65 10.23 -10.58
N MET A 125 -14.63 11.43 -10.01
CA MET A 125 -13.78 11.75 -8.86
C MET A 125 -14.45 11.39 -7.53
N ASP A 126 -15.78 11.21 -7.53
CA ASP A 126 -16.59 10.71 -6.43
C ASP A 126 -17.82 9.96 -6.97
N TRP A 127 -18.63 9.37 -6.09
CA TRP A 127 -19.90 8.75 -6.45
C TRP A 127 -20.97 9.00 -5.39
N GLN A 128 -22.12 9.52 -5.84
CA GLN A 128 -23.30 9.72 -5.00
C GLN A 128 -24.56 9.24 -5.72
N ASP A 129 -25.24 8.24 -5.15
CA ASP A 129 -26.56 7.85 -5.62
C ASP A 129 -27.56 9.01 -5.54
N TYR A 130 -28.33 9.21 -6.61
CA TYR A 130 -29.29 10.31 -6.72
C TYR A 130 -30.74 9.83 -6.90
N LYS A 131 -31.05 8.95 -7.86
CA LYS A 131 -32.45 8.54 -8.13
C LYS A 131 -32.60 7.05 -8.43
N GLN A 132 -33.37 6.36 -7.57
CA GLN A 132 -33.69 4.92 -7.66
C GLN A 132 -35.17 4.73 -8.08
N PRO A 133 -35.54 3.68 -8.85
CA PRO A 133 -34.73 2.54 -9.31
C PRO A 133 -33.95 2.80 -10.63
N THR A 134 -33.91 4.05 -11.11
CA THR A 134 -33.37 4.41 -12.44
C THR A 134 -31.84 4.53 -12.52
N ILE A 135 -31.10 4.16 -11.46
CA ILE A 135 -29.63 4.22 -11.34
C ILE A 135 -29.05 5.55 -11.90
N LEU A 136 -29.58 6.69 -11.42
CA LEU A 136 -28.94 7.99 -11.65
C LEU A 136 -27.98 8.27 -10.49
N ALA A 137 -26.73 8.60 -10.81
CA ALA A 137 -25.70 8.98 -9.85
C ALA A 137 -25.08 10.34 -10.22
N LEU A 138 -24.70 11.11 -9.20
CA LEU A 138 -24.00 12.39 -9.29
C LEU A 138 -22.52 12.19 -9.03
N ASN A 139 -21.69 12.80 -9.88
CA ASN A 139 -20.25 12.63 -9.86
C ASN A 139 -19.55 13.92 -10.33
N TRP A 140 -18.42 14.23 -9.70
CA TRP A 140 -17.48 15.23 -10.17
C TRP A 140 -16.64 14.69 -11.32
N VAL A 141 -16.46 15.52 -12.34
CA VAL A 141 -15.61 15.23 -13.49
C VAL A 141 -14.69 16.41 -13.80
N PHE A 142 -13.45 16.12 -14.21
CA PHE A 142 -12.55 17.12 -14.77
C PHE A 142 -12.92 17.42 -16.23
N CYS A 143 -13.06 18.71 -16.56
CA CYS A 143 -13.51 19.16 -17.87
C CYS A 143 -12.37 19.62 -18.79
N GLY A 144 -11.17 19.87 -18.23
CA GLY A 144 -10.02 20.44 -18.93
C GLY A 144 -9.60 21.82 -18.41
N THR A 145 -8.57 22.39 -19.04
CA THR A 145 -7.98 23.69 -18.64
C THR A 145 -8.25 24.82 -19.64
N SER A 146 -8.27 26.06 -19.16
CA SER A 146 -8.32 27.28 -19.99
C SER A 146 -7.44 28.38 -19.40
N SER A 147 -6.69 29.07 -20.27
CA SER A 147 -5.96 30.29 -19.89
C SER A 147 -6.90 31.48 -19.89
N LEU A 148 -7.08 32.13 -18.73
CA LEU A 148 -8.03 33.22 -18.55
C LEU A 148 -7.35 34.42 -17.88
N SER A 149 -7.82 35.62 -18.22
CA SER A 149 -7.37 36.86 -17.58
C SER A 149 -8.12 37.12 -16.27
N SER A 150 -7.65 38.06 -15.46
CA SER A 150 -8.46 38.60 -14.37
C SER A 150 -9.67 39.35 -14.94
N GLY A 151 -10.83 39.21 -14.34
CA GLY A 151 -12.07 39.89 -14.76
C GLY A 151 -13.20 38.93 -15.12
N SER A 152 -14.20 39.45 -15.83
CA SER A 152 -15.42 38.70 -16.16
C SER A 152 -15.24 37.89 -17.45
N HIS A 153 -15.64 36.62 -17.40
CA HIS A 153 -15.63 35.69 -18.52
C HIS A 153 -17.00 34.99 -18.63
N THR A 154 -17.41 34.60 -19.83
CA THR A 154 -18.64 33.82 -20.03
C THR A 154 -18.29 32.37 -20.33
N LEU A 155 -18.65 31.46 -19.41
CA LEU A 155 -18.64 30.03 -19.70
C LEU A 155 -19.92 29.68 -20.47
N ARG A 156 -19.78 29.02 -21.62
CA ARG A 156 -20.90 28.41 -22.35
C ARG A 156 -20.73 26.91 -22.37
N VAL A 157 -21.75 26.18 -21.94
CA VAL A 157 -21.84 24.71 -22.00
C VAL A 157 -22.96 24.33 -22.96
N GLU A 158 -22.70 23.35 -23.82
CA GLU A 158 -23.69 22.82 -24.77
C GLU A 158 -23.74 21.30 -24.70
N VAL A 159 -24.96 20.77 -24.65
CA VAL A 159 -25.26 19.34 -24.71
C VAL A 159 -26.06 19.05 -25.98
N ALA A 160 -25.70 17.99 -26.69
CA ALA A 160 -26.51 17.48 -27.79
C ALA A 160 -26.54 15.95 -27.76
N ALA A 161 -27.70 15.35 -28.08
CA ALA A 161 -27.84 13.89 -28.11
C ALA A 161 -26.89 13.24 -29.13
N ALA A 162 -26.62 13.93 -30.25
CA ALA A 162 -25.65 13.47 -31.26
C ALA A 162 -24.19 13.42 -30.79
N ASP A 163 -23.86 14.08 -29.65
CA ASP A 163 -22.49 14.10 -29.13
C ASP A 163 -22.19 12.85 -28.27
N HIS A 164 -23.15 11.91 -28.09
CA HIS A 164 -22.94 10.62 -27.42
C HIS A 164 -22.29 9.57 -28.34
N THR A 165 -21.42 8.74 -27.75
CA THR A 165 -20.75 7.61 -28.41
C THR A 165 -21.42 6.25 -28.12
N ASN A 166 -22.41 6.21 -27.24
CA ASN A 166 -23.16 5.01 -26.87
C ASN A 166 -24.38 4.78 -27.80
N THR A 167 -24.70 3.52 -28.11
CA THR A 167 -25.85 3.10 -28.91
C THR A 167 -27.15 2.95 -28.12
N GLU A 168 -27.11 3.00 -26.78
CA GLU A 168 -28.29 2.93 -25.93
C GLU A 168 -29.12 4.22 -25.97
N THR A 169 -30.22 4.17 -26.70
CA THR A 169 -31.03 5.34 -27.06
C THR A 169 -31.64 6.13 -25.90
N TRP A 170 -31.79 5.55 -24.70
CA TRP A 170 -32.37 6.24 -23.54
C TRP A 170 -31.32 7.04 -22.73
N LEU A 171 -30.06 6.57 -22.70
CA LEU A 171 -28.93 7.28 -22.07
C LEU A 171 -28.58 8.58 -22.82
N MET A 172 -28.77 8.58 -24.15
CA MET A 172 -28.41 9.70 -25.04
C MET A 172 -29.28 10.95 -24.89
N GLN A 173 -30.39 10.85 -24.17
CA GLN A 173 -31.44 11.88 -24.19
C GLN A 173 -31.47 12.73 -22.93
N GLN A 174 -30.50 12.56 -22.02
CA GLN A 174 -30.54 13.15 -20.69
C GLN A 174 -29.25 13.88 -20.36
N ALA A 175 -29.35 14.92 -19.54
CA ALA A 175 -28.22 15.62 -18.94
C ALA A 175 -28.62 16.24 -17.61
N GLY A 176 -27.67 16.39 -16.69
CA GLY A 176 -27.88 17.04 -15.40
C GLY A 176 -26.58 17.67 -14.91
N PHE A 177 -26.63 18.94 -14.51
CA PHE A 177 -25.51 19.66 -13.89
C PHE A 177 -25.95 20.22 -12.54
N ASP A 178 -25.22 19.88 -11.49
CA ASP A 178 -25.46 20.31 -10.11
C ASP A 178 -24.57 21.52 -9.77
N ALA A 179 -23.27 21.43 -10.03
CA ALA A 179 -22.34 22.51 -9.71
C ALA A 179 -21.12 22.55 -10.64
N PHE A 180 -20.39 23.66 -10.58
CA PHE A 180 -19.14 23.87 -11.29
C PHE A 180 -18.08 24.50 -10.39
N VAL A 181 -16.82 24.10 -10.63
CA VAL A 181 -15.63 24.64 -9.95
C VAL A 181 -14.63 25.08 -10.99
N LEU A 182 -14.06 26.27 -10.79
CA LEU A 182 -12.90 26.73 -11.53
C LEU A 182 -11.76 27.05 -10.54
N THR A 183 -10.58 26.47 -10.74
CA THR A 183 -9.47 26.62 -9.79
C THR A 183 -8.09 26.62 -10.47
N THR A 184 -7.10 27.21 -9.82
CA THR A 184 -5.69 27.14 -10.26
C THR A 184 -4.93 25.93 -9.68
N ASN A 185 -5.55 25.20 -8.75
CA ASN A 185 -4.97 24.03 -8.09
C ASN A 185 -5.75 22.76 -8.47
N THR A 186 -5.28 21.59 -8.04
CA THR A 186 -6.10 20.37 -8.08
C THR A 186 -7.31 20.54 -7.17
N PHE A 187 -8.45 19.94 -7.55
CA PHE A 187 -9.68 19.96 -6.76
C PHE A 187 -9.97 18.54 -6.30
N GLU A 188 -10.11 18.31 -5.00
CA GLU A 188 -10.56 17.03 -4.45
C GLU A 188 -12.01 17.19 -3.97
N PRO A 189 -12.98 16.51 -4.60
CA PRO A 189 -14.39 16.71 -4.29
C PRO A 189 -14.79 16.07 -2.97
N TRP A 190 -15.66 16.76 -2.24
CA TRP A 190 -16.21 16.33 -0.96
C TRP A 190 -17.73 16.16 -1.06
N GLY A 191 -18.12 15.24 -1.94
CA GLY A 191 -19.51 15.04 -2.32
C GLY A 191 -20.11 16.34 -2.89
N LYS A 192 -21.15 16.85 -2.22
CA LYS A 192 -21.90 18.05 -2.65
C LYS A 192 -21.34 19.38 -2.13
N LEU A 193 -20.31 19.35 -1.28
CA LEU A 193 -19.83 20.55 -0.60
C LEU A 193 -19.03 21.48 -1.54
N PRO A 194 -19.19 22.80 -1.43
CA PRO A 194 -18.30 23.75 -2.10
C PRO A 194 -16.84 23.64 -1.60
N PRO A 195 -15.84 23.97 -2.44
CA PRO A 195 -14.43 23.94 -2.06
C PRO A 195 -14.13 24.68 -0.75
N GLY A 196 -13.33 24.05 0.10
CA GLY A 196 -12.94 24.59 1.40
C GLY A 196 -14.02 24.55 2.48
N GLN A 197 -15.18 23.92 2.24
CA GLN A 197 -16.13 23.59 3.29
C GLN A 197 -15.86 22.19 3.84
N GLU A 198 -15.97 22.06 5.15
CA GLU A 198 -15.91 20.79 5.90
C GLU A 198 -17.36 20.37 6.23
N PHE A 199 -17.66 19.06 6.30
CA PHE A 199 -18.92 18.56 6.81
C PHE A 199 -19.11 19.00 8.27
N GLY A 200 -18.05 18.93 9.09
CA GLY A 200 -18.01 19.51 10.43
C GLY A 200 -18.91 18.82 11.47
N PHE A 201 -19.37 17.59 11.21
CA PHE A 201 -20.19 16.81 12.13
C PHE A 201 -19.46 15.55 12.59
N SER A 202 -19.50 15.28 13.90
CA SER A 202 -19.02 14.04 14.47
C SER A 202 -19.89 13.56 15.64
N GLU A 203 -19.86 12.25 15.88
CA GLU A 203 -20.51 11.65 17.05
C GLU A 203 -19.69 11.88 18.34
N PRO A 204 -20.33 11.85 19.53
CA PRO A 204 -19.61 11.99 20.80
C PRO A 204 -18.48 10.96 20.96
N GLY A 205 -17.28 11.43 21.32
CA GLY A 205 -16.10 10.57 21.46
C GLY A 205 -15.39 10.25 20.14
N ARG A 206 -15.84 10.84 19.03
CA ARG A 206 -15.23 10.74 17.70
C ARG A 206 -14.96 12.15 17.14
N TRP A 207 -14.08 12.23 16.16
CA TRP A 207 -13.79 13.43 15.40
C TRP A 207 -13.95 13.15 13.90
N ALA A 208 -14.35 14.16 13.13
CA ALA A 208 -14.49 14.05 11.68
C ALA A 208 -13.11 14.07 11.03
N PHE A 209 -12.75 13.00 10.31
CA PHE A 209 -11.57 12.97 9.48
C PHE A 209 -11.86 13.71 8.19
N GLU A 210 -11.18 14.82 8.02
CA GLU A 210 -11.52 15.81 7.02
C GLU A 210 -10.24 16.34 6.35
N ALA A 211 -9.64 15.53 5.46
CA ALA A 211 -8.43 15.87 4.71
C ALA A 211 -8.62 17.00 3.68
N ARG A 212 -8.19 18.21 4.02
CA ARG A 212 -8.27 19.40 3.16
C ARG A 212 -7.62 19.19 1.78
N ASP A 213 -7.94 20.06 0.81
CA ASP A 213 -7.18 20.14 -0.44
C ASP A 213 -5.68 20.30 -0.14
N ASP A 214 -4.83 19.47 -0.75
CA ASP A 214 -3.37 19.58 -0.58
C ASP A 214 -2.79 20.63 -1.55
N PRO A 215 -2.18 21.72 -1.06
CA PRO A 215 -1.56 22.72 -1.93
C PRO A 215 -0.18 22.28 -2.47
N TYR A 216 0.34 21.13 -2.05
CA TYR A 216 1.64 20.56 -2.41
C TYR A 216 2.81 21.56 -2.32
N THR A 217 2.87 22.30 -1.20
CA THR A 217 3.94 23.27 -0.96
C THR A 217 5.03 22.68 -0.08
N THR A 218 6.24 23.24 -0.17
CA THR A 218 7.40 22.85 0.65
C THR A 218 7.22 23.13 2.16
N ASN A 219 6.09 23.70 2.58
CA ASN A 219 5.76 23.93 3.99
C ASN A 219 5.22 22.68 4.69
N ALA A 220 4.91 21.61 3.94
CA ALA A 220 4.54 20.33 4.54
C ALA A 220 5.71 19.82 5.40
N LEU A 221 5.44 19.52 6.68
CA LEU A 221 6.44 18.97 7.59
C LEU A 221 6.61 17.46 7.42
N LEU A 222 5.62 16.81 6.84
CA LEU A 222 5.56 15.40 6.49
C LEU A 222 5.21 15.26 5.00
N ASP A 223 6.24 14.97 4.21
CA ASP A 223 6.16 14.64 2.79
C ASP A 223 7.24 13.60 2.51
N LEU A 224 6.85 12.41 2.07
CA LEU A 224 7.74 11.29 1.83
C LEU A 224 8.13 11.10 0.37
N SER A 225 7.78 12.03 -0.52
CA SER A 225 8.13 11.95 -1.93
C SER A 225 9.64 11.88 -2.17
N TYR A 226 10.46 12.41 -1.24
CA TYR A 226 11.93 12.30 -1.28
C TYR A 226 12.48 10.87 -1.17
N LEU A 227 11.65 9.89 -0.76
CA LEU A 227 12.04 8.47 -0.75
C LEU A 227 12.07 7.88 -2.16
N ASN A 228 11.39 8.51 -3.11
CA ASN A 228 11.34 8.07 -4.50
C ASN A 228 12.48 8.70 -5.30
N GLU A 229 12.75 8.16 -6.48
CA GLU A 229 13.47 8.92 -7.51
C GLU A 229 12.61 10.11 -7.98
N ASP A 230 13.22 11.13 -8.57
CA ASP A 230 12.43 12.25 -9.13
C ASP A 230 11.52 11.75 -10.26
N GLU A 231 12.07 10.91 -11.14
CA GLU A 231 11.33 10.12 -12.11
C GLU A 231 11.61 8.62 -11.96
N ALA A 232 10.57 7.79 -12.01
CA ALA A 232 10.74 6.34 -11.92
C ALA A 232 11.58 5.84 -13.10
N GLY A 233 12.61 5.05 -12.80
CA GLY A 233 13.50 4.49 -13.80
C GLY A 233 14.51 5.49 -14.37
N GLN A 234 14.67 6.67 -13.77
CA GLN A 234 15.67 7.65 -14.20
C GLN A 234 17.11 7.10 -14.12
N SER A 235 17.37 6.19 -13.18
CA SER A 235 18.66 5.52 -13.03
C SER A 235 18.82 4.28 -13.92
N GLY A 236 17.74 3.76 -14.52
CA GLY A 236 17.73 2.54 -15.33
C GLY A 236 16.63 1.57 -14.91
N PHE A 237 16.66 0.36 -15.49
CA PHE A 237 15.70 -0.70 -15.15
C PHE A 237 15.98 -1.26 -13.76
N VAL A 238 14.91 -1.64 -13.06
CA VAL A 238 15.00 -2.43 -11.83
C VAL A 238 15.61 -3.80 -12.15
N THR A 239 16.52 -4.25 -11.30
CA THR A 239 17.21 -5.55 -11.41
C THR A 239 17.09 -6.33 -10.11
N THR A 240 17.40 -7.63 -10.16
CA THR A 240 17.47 -8.49 -8.98
C THR A 240 18.91 -8.92 -8.74
N HIS A 241 19.35 -8.94 -7.47
CA HIS A 241 20.57 -9.63 -7.07
C HIS A 241 20.27 -10.53 -5.86
N GLY A 242 20.22 -11.84 -6.10
CA GLY A 242 19.69 -12.77 -5.12
C GLY A 242 18.19 -12.52 -4.93
N ASP A 243 17.79 -12.40 -3.68
CA ASP A 243 16.41 -12.22 -3.23
C ASP A 243 15.98 -10.76 -3.08
N LYS A 244 16.68 -9.80 -3.71
CA LYS A 244 16.43 -8.35 -3.52
C LYS A 244 16.33 -7.56 -4.81
N PHE A 245 15.59 -6.46 -4.78
CA PHE A 245 15.51 -5.49 -5.88
C PHE A 245 16.52 -4.35 -5.77
N TYR A 246 17.02 -3.92 -6.92
CA TYR A 246 17.94 -2.80 -7.07
C TYR A 246 17.50 -1.86 -8.19
N LEU A 247 17.60 -0.56 -7.94
CA LEU A 247 17.44 0.49 -8.95
C LEU A 247 18.60 0.44 -9.96
N GLY A 248 18.46 1.18 -11.07
CA GLY A 248 19.49 1.18 -12.12
C GLY A 248 20.85 1.76 -11.69
N ASP A 249 20.90 2.52 -10.59
CA ASP A 249 22.13 3.01 -9.98
C ASP A 249 22.74 2.06 -8.93
N GLY A 250 22.12 0.91 -8.69
CA GLY A 250 22.60 -0.11 -7.75
C GLY A 250 22.17 0.09 -6.30
N ARG A 251 21.29 1.05 -5.98
CA ARG A 251 20.66 1.14 -4.65
C ARG A 251 19.57 0.09 -4.49
N GLU A 252 19.54 -0.57 -3.34
CA GLU A 252 18.45 -1.47 -2.93
C GLU A 252 17.12 -0.69 -2.88
N VAL A 253 16.03 -1.32 -3.31
CA VAL A 253 14.68 -0.73 -3.25
C VAL A 253 13.66 -1.74 -2.74
N ARG A 254 12.77 -1.28 -1.86
CA ARG A 254 11.56 -1.99 -1.46
C ARG A 254 10.32 -1.26 -1.97
N PHE A 255 9.36 -1.99 -2.51
CA PHE A 255 8.16 -1.43 -3.11
C PHE A 255 7.00 -1.36 -2.12
N TRP A 256 6.57 -0.16 -1.78
CA TRP A 256 5.31 0.10 -1.09
C TRP A 256 4.32 0.62 -2.13
N GLY A 257 3.32 -0.17 -2.46
CA GLY A 257 2.48 0.05 -3.63
C GLY A 257 0.98 -0.06 -3.39
N VAL A 258 0.22 0.24 -4.45
CA VAL A 258 -1.25 0.11 -4.47
C VAL A 258 -1.72 -0.46 -5.82
N ASN A 259 -2.85 -1.15 -5.82
CA ASN A 259 -3.52 -1.58 -7.06
C ASN A 259 -4.47 -0.47 -7.51
N LEU A 260 -4.37 -0.09 -8.80
CA LEU A 260 -5.21 0.93 -9.39
C LEU A 260 -6.52 0.31 -9.87
N GLU A 261 -7.63 0.82 -9.36
CA GLU A 261 -8.96 0.35 -9.74
C GLU A 261 -9.65 1.23 -10.80
N ASN A 262 -9.11 2.44 -11.05
CA ASN A 262 -9.62 3.37 -12.06
C ASN A 262 -8.52 3.79 -13.06
N PRO A 263 -7.94 2.87 -13.83
CA PRO A 263 -6.80 3.20 -14.69
C PRO A 263 -7.17 4.00 -15.95
N ASP A 264 -8.46 4.10 -16.31
CA ASP A 264 -8.94 4.85 -17.48
C ASP A 264 -9.03 6.39 -17.27
N SER A 265 -8.69 6.81 -16.05
CA SER A 265 -8.52 8.18 -15.56
C SER A 265 -7.73 9.10 -16.49
N ASP A 266 -8.10 10.38 -16.55
CA ASP A 266 -7.37 11.37 -17.34
C ASP A 266 -5.98 11.68 -16.74
N MET A 267 -5.07 12.21 -17.57
CA MET A 267 -3.68 12.45 -17.16
C MET A 267 -3.56 13.36 -15.93
N GLU A 268 -4.41 14.38 -15.79
CA GLU A 268 -4.33 15.30 -14.63
C GLU A 268 -4.73 14.56 -13.35
N SER A 269 -5.79 13.76 -13.41
CA SER A 269 -6.28 12.96 -12.28
C SER A 269 -5.27 11.87 -11.87
N LEU A 270 -4.64 11.19 -12.84
CA LEU A 270 -3.56 10.23 -12.58
C LEU A 270 -2.34 10.90 -11.95
N GLU A 271 -1.91 12.08 -12.44
CA GLU A 271 -0.80 12.83 -11.85
C GLU A 271 -1.13 13.35 -10.44
N ALA A 272 -2.38 13.74 -10.19
CA ALA A 272 -2.84 14.14 -8.87
C ALA A 272 -2.79 12.96 -7.88
N GLN A 273 -3.31 11.80 -8.28
CA GLN A 273 -3.27 10.58 -7.47
C GLN A 273 -1.83 10.13 -7.22
N ALA A 274 -0.97 10.13 -8.25
CA ALA A 274 0.45 9.80 -8.12
C ALA A 274 1.16 10.71 -7.10
N ARG A 275 0.86 12.01 -7.10
CA ARG A 275 1.43 12.97 -6.13
C ARG A 275 0.91 12.72 -4.71
N PHE A 276 -0.38 12.46 -4.56
CA PHE A 276 -1.02 12.11 -3.29
C PHE A 276 -0.40 10.86 -2.67
N LEU A 277 -0.14 9.84 -3.49
CA LEU A 277 0.49 8.57 -3.12
C LEU A 277 1.99 8.74 -2.80
N ALA A 278 2.75 9.44 -3.64
CA ALA A 278 4.19 9.68 -3.42
C ALA A 278 4.46 10.39 -2.09
N LYS A 279 3.66 11.41 -1.77
CA LYS A 279 3.74 12.14 -0.49
C LYS A 279 3.54 11.22 0.73
N ARG A 280 2.84 10.10 0.57
CA ARG A 280 2.57 9.07 1.60
C ARG A 280 3.54 7.90 1.56
N GLY A 281 4.56 7.96 0.70
CA GLY A 281 5.65 6.98 0.65
C GLY A 281 5.42 5.83 -0.32
N VAL A 282 4.41 5.90 -1.19
CA VAL A 282 4.18 4.93 -2.27
C VAL A 282 5.22 5.14 -3.39
N ASN A 283 5.78 4.05 -3.89
CA ASN A 283 6.74 4.03 -4.99
C ASN A 283 6.44 2.96 -6.06
N MET A 284 5.30 2.27 -5.96
CA MET A 284 4.82 1.37 -7.01
C MET A 284 3.30 1.43 -7.17
N VAL A 285 2.82 1.30 -8.40
CA VAL A 285 1.42 1.01 -8.70
C VAL A 285 1.29 -0.22 -9.59
N ARG A 286 0.20 -0.96 -9.41
CA ARG A 286 -0.15 -2.08 -10.28
C ARG A 286 -1.30 -1.68 -11.21
N TYR A 287 -1.04 -1.77 -12.50
CA TYR A 287 -2.05 -1.73 -13.57
C TYR A 287 -2.38 -3.17 -13.94
N PHE A 288 -3.62 -3.61 -13.74
CA PHE A 288 -4.07 -4.95 -14.05
C PHE A 288 -5.38 -4.89 -14.83
N GLU A 289 -5.41 -5.49 -16.02
CA GLU A 289 -6.55 -5.41 -16.95
C GLU A 289 -6.50 -6.61 -17.90
N SER A 290 -7.64 -7.07 -18.40
CA SER A 290 -7.69 -8.04 -19.51
C SER A 290 -7.69 -7.31 -20.85
N MET A 291 -6.57 -7.35 -21.60
CA MET A 291 -6.35 -6.49 -22.80
C MET A 291 -7.38 -6.58 -23.94
N GLN A 292 -8.30 -7.55 -23.88
CA GLN A 292 -9.39 -7.75 -24.83
C GLN A 292 -10.78 -7.32 -24.30
N SER A 293 -10.95 -7.12 -22.98
CA SER A 293 -12.25 -7.10 -22.28
C SER A 293 -13.20 -5.99 -22.73
N ASP A 294 -12.66 -4.88 -23.21
CA ASP A 294 -13.43 -3.67 -23.56
C ASP A 294 -14.06 -3.64 -24.95
N ALA A 295 -13.58 -4.48 -25.87
CA ALA A 295 -14.28 -4.63 -27.12
C ALA A 295 -15.53 -5.46 -26.80
N LEU A 296 -16.69 -4.80 -26.79
CA LEU A 296 -18.01 -5.43 -26.57
C LEU A 296 -18.20 -6.70 -27.42
N ASP A 297 -17.44 -6.84 -28.51
CA ASP A 297 -17.24 -8.08 -29.24
C ASP A 297 -15.97 -7.98 -30.12
N PRO A 298 -14.76 -8.39 -29.67
CA PRO A 298 -13.56 -8.29 -30.50
C PRO A 298 -13.68 -9.30 -31.64
N ALA A 299 -13.53 -8.88 -32.90
CA ALA A 299 -13.75 -9.76 -34.07
C ALA A 299 -12.82 -10.98 -34.17
N SER A 300 -11.75 -11.04 -33.38
CA SER A 300 -10.80 -12.14 -33.35
C SER A 300 -10.09 -12.17 -31.99
N VAL A 301 -9.67 -13.37 -31.56
CA VAL A 301 -8.83 -13.59 -30.38
C VAL A 301 -7.51 -12.79 -30.41
N SER A 302 -7.05 -12.32 -31.57
CA SER A 302 -5.82 -11.51 -31.67
C SER A 302 -6.03 -10.00 -31.47
N ASN A 303 -7.28 -9.54 -31.39
CA ASN A 303 -7.61 -8.12 -31.25
C ASN A 303 -7.41 -7.64 -29.81
N VAL A 304 -6.98 -6.39 -29.67
CA VAL A 304 -6.81 -5.68 -28.40
C VAL A 304 -7.71 -4.46 -28.33
N SER A 305 -7.95 -3.97 -27.11
CA SER A 305 -8.53 -2.66 -26.88
C SER A 305 -7.47 -1.57 -27.01
N ASP A 306 -7.57 -0.70 -28.02
CA ASP A 306 -6.71 0.49 -28.15
C ASP A 306 -6.85 1.42 -26.92
N ARG A 307 -8.02 1.43 -26.29
CA ARG A 307 -8.29 2.17 -25.05
C ARG A 307 -7.42 1.68 -23.90
N LEU A 308 -7.42 0.38 -23.63
CA LEU A 308 -6.64 -0.19 -22.52
C LEU A 308 -5.13 0.05 -22.71
N ILE A 309 -4.65 -0.01 -23.96
CA ILE A 309 -3.26 0.35 -24.26
C ILE A 309 -2.98 1.84 -23.99
N GLU A 310 -3.90 2.74 -24.37
CA GLU A 310 -3.79 4.16 -24.04
C GLU A 310 -3.83 4.39 -22.51
N ASP A 311 -4.65 3.66 -21.77
CA ASP A 311 -4.73 3.71 -20.30
C ASP A 311 -3.40 3.31 -19.67
N ALA A 312 -2.83 2.17 -20.07
CA ALA A 312 -1.50 1.73 -19.64
C ALA A 312 -0.42 2.78 -19.95
N HIS A 313 -0.45 3.37 -21.15
CA HIS A 313 0.47 4.43 -21.54
C HIS A 313 0.35 5.68 -20.66
N ARG A 314 -0.88 6.10 -20.33
CA ARG A 314 -1.16 7.24 -19.46
C ARG A 314 -0.72 6.98 -18.03
N VAL A 315 -1.07 5.82 -17.46
CA VAL A 315 -0.66 5.41 -16.11
C VAL A 315 0.86 5.45 -15.99
N VAL A 316 1.59 4.76 -16.87
CA VAL A 316 3.06 4.75 -16.80
C VAL A 316 3.64 6.16 -16.89
N ALA A 317 3.12 7.01 -17.77
CA ALA A 317 3.61 8.37 -17.94
C ALA A 317 3.32 9.29 -16.74
N ALA A 318 2.14 9.18 -16.13
CA ALA A 318 1.72 9.99 -14.99
C ALA A 318 2.52 9.64 -13.73
N TYR A 319 2.58 8.34 -13.40
CA TYR A 319 3.23 7.85 -12.19
C TYR A 319 4.75 7.97 -12.24
N LYS A 320 5.33 7.82 -13.44
CA LYS A 320 6.77 8.05 -13.68
C LYS A 320 7.23 9.41 -13.16
N LYS A 321 6.46 10.49 -13.37
CA LYS A 321 6.82 11.87 -12.95
C LYS A 321 6.94 12.07 -11.44
N HIS A 322 6.49 11.10 -10.65
CA HIS A 322 6.47 11.14 -9.20
C HIS A 322 7.30 10.00 -8.57
N GLY A 323 8.20 9.41 -9.37
CA GLY A 323 9.08 8.34 -8.90
C GLY A 323 8.36 7.04 -8.56
N ILE A 324 7.14 6.84 -9.06
CA ILE A 324 6.32 5.65 -8.82
C ILE A 324 6.47 4.71 -10.01
N TYR A 325 7.03 3.52 -9.75
CA TYR A 325 7.18 2.44 -10.72
C TYR A 325 5.85 1.77 -11.04
N THR A 326 5.73 1.12 -12.20
CA THR A 326 4.53 0.40 -12.61
C THR A 326 4.79 -1.09 -12.72
N LYS A 327 3.94 -1.90 -12.09
CA LYS A 327 3.75 -3.33 -12.39
C LYS A 327 2.57 -3.48 -13.34
N ILE A 328 2.73 -4.27 -14.41
CA ILE A 328 1.69 -4.48 -15.43
C ILE A 328 1.26 -5.95 -15.45
N CYS A 329 -0.05 -6.21 -15.34
CA CYS A 329 -0.66 -7.51 -15.56
C CYS A 329 -1.71 -7.42 -16.67
N PRO A 330 -1.48 -8.02 -17.86
CA PRO A 330 -2.38 -7.91 -19.00
C PRO A 330 -3.42 -9.05 -19.09
N TRP A 331 -3.60 -9.82 -18.00
CA TRP A 331 -4.49 -10.98 -17.94
C TRP A 331 -5.17 -11.09 -16.58
N TRP A 332 -6.50 -11.10 -16.57
CA TRP A 332 -7.30 -11.49 -15.41
C TRP A 332 -8.42 -12.46 -15.81
N VAL A 333 -8.35 -13.69 -15.29
CA VAL A 333 -9.23 -14.78 -15.72
C VAL A 333 -10.71 -14.49 -15.48
N LEU A 334 -11.08 -13.78 -14.39
CA LEU A 334 -12.48 -13.55 -14.05
C LEU A 334 -13.18 -12.56 -14.99
N GLU A 335 -12.44 -11.68 -15.65
CA GLU A 335 -12.95 -10.77 -16.68
C GLU A 335 -12.80 -11.30 -18.11
N PHE A 336 -12.09 -12.43 -18.28
CA PHE A 336 -11.85 -13.01 -19.59
C PHE A 336 -12.93 -14.02 -19.98
N MET A 337 -13.43 -13.87 -21.20
CA MET A 337 -14.55 -14.63 -21.74
C MET A 337 -14.31 -14.94 -23.21
N VAL A 338 -14.41 -16.22 -23.60
CA VAL A 338 -14.27 -16.64 -25.01
C VAL A 338 -15.52 -16.26 -25.80
N ARG A 339 -15.32 -15.95 -27.10
CA ARG A 339 -16.39 -15.71 -28.08
C ARG A 339 -16.46 -16.85 -29.09
N ASP A 340 -17.67 -17.20 -29.53
CA ASP A 340 -17.92 -18.32 -30.44
C ASP A 340 -17.16 -18.20 -31.78
N HIS A 341 -17.08 -16.98 -32.32
CA HIS A 341 -16.55 -16.67 -33.64
C HIS A 341 -15.02 -16.58 -33.66
N TRP A 342 -14.36 -16.70 -32.51
CA TRP A 342 -12.89 -16.80 -32.46
C TRP A 342 -12.39 -18.16 -32.93
N GLY A 343 -13.27 -19.17 -32.99
CA GLY A 343 -12.91 -20.50 -33.48
C GLY A 343 -12.09 -21.33 -32.50
N ILE A 344 -12.08 -20.96 -31.22
CA ILE A 344 -11.42 -21.75 -30.17
C ILE A 344 -12.20 -23.06 -29.98
N ALA A 345 -11.51 -24.19 -30.06
CA ALA A 345 -12.15 -25.50 -30.14
C ALA A 345 -13.07 -25.76 -28.93
N GLY A 346 -14.33 -26.12 -29.21
CA GLY A 346 -15.31 -26.53 -28.19
C GLY A 346 -16.12 -25.40 -27.56
N TYR A 347 -15.66 -24.14 -27.65
CA TYR A 347 -16.41 -22.98 -27.16
C TYR A 347 -17.46 -22.56 -28.20
N THR A 348 -18.73 -22.87 -27.92
CA THR A 348 -19.85 -22.61 -28.85
C THR A 348 -20.90 -21.65 -28.30
N ASN A 349 -20.81 -21.29 -27.02
CA ASN A 349 -21.59 -20.20 -26.45
C ASN A 349 -20.66 -19.02 -26.20
N ASP A 350 -21.15 -17.82 -26.50
CA ASP A 350 -20.46 -16.63 -26.06
C ASP A 350 -20.43 -16.58 -24.53
N TYR A 351 -19.35 -16.03 -23.97
CA TYR A 351 -19.19 -15.75 -22.54
C TYR A 351 -18.91 -16.97 -21.65
N GLU A 352 -18.12 -17.92 -22.16
CA GLU A 352 -17.56 -19.01 -21.35
C GLU A 352 -16.16 -18.62 -20.83
N ASN A 353 -15.94 -18.78 -19.52
CA ASN A 353 -14.65 -18.51 -18.86
C ASN A 353 -13.67 -19.67 -19.13
N PRO A 354 -12.49 -19.43 -19.72
CA PRO A 354 -11.56 -20.47 -20.10
C PRO A 354 -10.41 -20.63 -19.09
N ALA A 355 -10.70 -20.61 -17.78
CA ALA A 355 -9.70 -20.80 -16.73
C ALA A 355 -8.77 -21.99 -17.03
N ALA A 356 -7.47 -21.78 -16.83
CA ALA A 356 -6.37 -22.68 -17.15
C ALA A 356 -6.17 -23.09 -18.64
N VAL A 357 -7.12 -22.84 -19.54
CA VAL A 357 -7.01 -23.22 -20.97
C VAL A 357 -5.89 -22.51 -21.74
N PRO A 358 -5.58 -21.21 -21.51
CA PRO A 358 -4.47 -20.54 -22.20
C PRO A 358 -3.10 -21.20 -22.04
N MET A 359 -2.93 -22.04 -21.02
CA MET A 359 -1.68 -22.76 -20.78
C MET A 359 -1.45 -23.94 -21.73
N PHE A 360 -2.50 -24.42 -22.42
CA PHE A 360 -2.39 -25.62 -23.28
C PHE A 360 -3.13 -25.53 -24.63
N ASP A 361 -3.97 -24.52 -24.85
CA ASP A 361 -4.56 -24.24 -26.16
C ASP A 361 -3.70 -23.26 -26.96
N GLU A 362 -3.17 -23.72 -28.10
CA GLU A 362 -2.24 -22.95 -28.94
C GLU A 362 -2.89 -21.71 -29.58
N ASP A 363 -4.20 -21.74 -29.88
CA ASP A 363 -4.90 -20.63 -30.53
C ASP A 363 -5.17 -19.49 -29.53
N LEU A 364 -5.63 -19.82 -28.32
CA LEU A 364 -5.77 -18.85 -27.22
C LEU A 364 -4.40 -18.29 -26.81
N LYS A 365 -3.37 -19.14 -26.68
CA LYS A 365 -2.01 -18.70 -26.38
C LYS A 365 -1.45 -17.76 -27.45
N ALA A 366 -1.70 -18.04 -28.74
CA ALA A 366 -1.34 -17.14 -29.84
C ALA A 366 -2.09 -15.80 -29.77
N GLY A 367 -3.37 -15.83 -29.39
CA GLY A 367 -4.16 -14.63 -29.08
C GLY A 367 -3.52 -13.79 -27.99
N TYR A 368 -3.16 -14.43 -26.86
CA TYR A 368 -2.52 -13.74 -25.74
C TYR A 368 -1.16 -13.13 -26.12
N LYS A 369 -0.33 -13.87 -26.88
CA LYS A 369 0.91 -13.34 -27.47
C LYS A 369 0.67 -12.11 -28.35
N SER A 370 -0.44 -12.08 -29.10
CA SER A 370 -0.84 -10.89 -29.86
C SER A 370 -1.12 -9.70 -28.94
N TRP A 371 -1.82 -9.92 -27.82
CA TRP A 371 -2.17 -8.85 -26.89
C TRP A 371 -0.95 -8.20 -26.25
N VAL A 372 -0.05 -9.00 -25.70
CA VAL A 372 1.17 -8.48 -25.06
C VAL A 372 2.10 -7.82 -26.07
N ARG A 373 2.16 -8.30 -27.32
CA ARG A 373 2.90 -7.62 -28.39
C ARG A 373 2.36 -6.22 -28.63
N GLU A 374 1.05 -6.06 -28.80
CA GLU A 374 0.45 -4.75 -29.05
C GLU A 374 0.65 -3.81 -27.85
N LEU A 375 0.49 -4.31 -26.62
CA LEU A 375 0.71 -3.53 -25.40
C LEU A 375 2.16 -3.04 -25.25
N PHE A 376 3.14 -3.94 -25.38
CA PHE A 376 4.53 -3.62 -25.02
C PHE A 376 5.36 -2.99 -26.15
N THR A 377 4.97 -3.14 -27.42
CA THR A 377 5.77 -2.67 -28.56
C THR A 377 5.28 -1.38 -29.21
N ARG A 378 4.03 -0.97 -28.97
CA ARG A 378 3.55 0.34 -29.42
C ARG A 378 4.30 1.44 -28.68
N THR A 379 4.65 2.52 -29.39
CA THR A 379 5.29 3.67 -28.76
C THR A 379 4.28 4.37 -27.86
N ASN A 380 4.64 4.56 -26.60
CA ASN A 380 3.86 5.39 -25.68
C ASN A 380 3.97 6.86 -26.14
N PRO A 381 2.86 7.51 -26.54
CA PRO A 381 2.91 8.89 -27.03
C PRO A 381 3.28 9.91 -25.93
N TYR A 382 3.17 9.54 -24.65
CA TYR A 382 3.45 10.43 -23.52
C TYR A 382 4.90 10.36 -23.03
N THR A 383 5.58 9.21 -23.20
CA THR A 383 7.01 9.06 -22.82
C THR A 383 7.96 8.97 -24.03
N GLY A 384 7.43 8.70 -25.22
CA GLY A 384 8.20 8.61 -26.47
C GLY A 384 8.92 7.27 -26.69
N VAL A 385 8.79 6.32 -25.76
CA VAL A 385 9.34 4.95 -25.85
C VAL A 385 8.23 3.92 -25.71
N SER A 386 8.43 2.69 -26.16
CA SER A 386 7.46 1.61 -25.90
C SER A 386 7.58 1.11 -24.46
N LEU A 387 6.54 0.47 -23.92
CA LEU A 387 6.59 -0.08 -22.57
C LEU A 387 7.69 -1.14 -22.40
N ALA A 388 8.03 -1.89 -23.45
CA ALA A 388 9.18 -2.82 -23.44
C ALA A 388 10.53 -2.14 -23.15
N GLN A 389 10.67 -0.84 -23.48
CA GLN A 389 11.89 -0.05 -23.32
C GLN A 389 11.76 1.04 -22.25
N GLU A 390 10.70 1.02 -21.44
CA GLU A 390 10.41 2.03 -20.42
C GLU A 390 10.89 1.54 -19.04
N PRO A 391 11.97 2.11 -18.46
CA PRO A 391 12.47 1.66 -17.17
C PRO A 391 11.52 1.90 -15.99
N ALA A 392 10.52 2.78 -16.14
CA ALA A 392 9.46 2.95 -15.14
C ALA A 392 8.54 1.72 -15.02
N VAL A 393 8.52 0.83 -16.03
CA VAL A 393 7.85 -0.48 -15.91
C VAL A 393 8.82 -1.44 -15.22
N ALA A 394 8.60 -1.71 -13.93
CA ALA A 394 9.50 -2.53 -13.13
C ALA A 394 9.25 -4.03 -13.34
N ILE A 395 7.98 -4.45 -13.34
CA ILE A 395 7.57 -5.86 -13.33
C ILE A 395 6.44 -6.10 -14.35
N ILE A 396 6.58 -7.15 -15.15
CA ILE A 396 5.52 -7.67 -16.04
C ILE A 396 5.04 -9.00 -15.47
N GLN A 397 3.75 -9.08 -15.15
CA GLN A 397 3.10 -10.29 -14.68
C GLN A 397 2.48 -11.07 -15.83
N ILE A 398 2.64 -12.39 -15.87
CA ILE A 398 2.08 -13.23 -16.93
C ILE A 398 0.58 -13.47 -16.72
N GLN A 399 0.11 -13.83 -15.53
CA GLN A 399 -1.32 -14.06 -15.29
C GLN A 399 -1.74 -13.69 -13.86
N ASN A 400 -2.94 -13.12 -13.70
CA ASN A 400 -3.61 -12.91 -12.42
C ASN A 400 -4.58 -14.06 -12.12
N GLU A 401 -4.43 -14.70 -10.96
CA GLU A 401 -5.43 -15.61 -10.35
C GLU A 401 -5.87 -16.80 -11.20
N ASP A 402 -4.93 -17.38 -11.96
CA ASP A 402 -5.18 -18.53 -12.84
C ASP A 402 -4.02 -19.52 -12.77
N GLY A 403 -4.32 -20.82 -12.83
CA GLY A 403 -3.34 -21.89 -12.63
C GLY A 403 -3.98 -23.27 -12.55
N PHE A 404 -3.19 -24.33 -12.75
CA PHE A 404 -3.70 -25.71 -12.66
C PHE A 404 -3.92 -26.18 -11.22
N PHE A 405 -3.31 -25.50 -10.24
CA PHE A 405 -3.33 -25.92 -8.85
C PHE A 405 -4.32 -25.12 -7.98
N PHE A 406 -5.14 -24.26 -8.58
CA PHE A 406 -6.23 -23.53 -7.92
C PHE A 406 -7.60 -24.24 -8.10
N TRP A 407 -8.58 -23.93 -7.24
CA TRP A 407 -9.92 -24.56 -7.22
C TRP A 407 -10.72 -24.44 -8.51
N THR A 408 -10.39 -23.49 -9.38
CA THR A 408 -11.02 -23.33 -10.70
C THR A 408 -10.60 -24.41 -11.71
N PHE A 409 -9.52 -25.14 -11.46
CA PHE A 409 -9.11 -26.25 -12.32
C PHE A 409 -10.00 -27.48 -12.11
N ASP A 410 -11.00 -27.64 -12.96
CA ASP A 410 -11.84 -28.83 -13.08
C ASP A 410 -12.00 -29.22 -14.57
N PRO A 411 -11.34 -30.30 -15.03
CA PRO A 411 -11.46 -30.77 -16.40
C PRO A 411 -12.89 -31.04 -16.88
N ASN A 412 -13.85 -31.27 -15.96
CA ASN A 412 -15.26 -31.47 -16.31
C ASN A 412 -15.97 -30.18 -16.74
N GLN A 413 -15.43 -29.01 -16.39
CA GLN A 413 -15.94 -27.72 -16.85
C GLN A 413 -15.45 -27.37 -18.25
N PHE A 414 -14.43 -28.06 -18.76
CA PHE A 414 -13.91 -27.81 -20.11
C PHE A 414 -14.84 -28.36 -21.19
N PRO A 415 -15.01 -27.64 -22.31
CA PRO A 415 -15.59 -28.23 -23.51
C PRO A 415 -14.89 -29.52 -23.91
N ASP A 416 -15.64 -30.47 -24.49
CA ASP A 416 -15.13 -31.80 -24.84
C ASP A 416 -13.86 -31.77 -25.69
N ALA A 417 -13.72 -30.78 -26.58
CA ALA A 417 -12.53 -30.60 -27.41
C ALA A 417 -11.30 -30.21 -26.59
N GLN A 418 -11.44 -29.27 -25.64
CA GLN A 418 -10.35 -28.85 -24.77
C GLN A 418 -9.97 -29.93 -23.77
N ARG A 419 -10.97 -30.62 -23.19
CA ARG A 419 -10.74 -31.78 -22.34
C ARG A 419 -9.97 -32.87 -23.09
N ALA A 420 -10.36 -33.20 -24.32
CA ALA A 420 -9.64 -34.16 -25.14
C ALA A 420 -8.20 -33.74 -25.47
N ASN A 421 -7.96 -32.44 -25.68
CA ASN A 421 -6.64 -31.89 -25.96
C ASN A 421 -5.68 -32.17 -24.79
N ILE A 422 -6.01 -31.70 -23.58
CA ILE A 422 -5.16 -31.88 -22.40
C ILE A 422 -5.02 -33.35 -21.98
N GLU A 423 -6.07 -34.18 -22.15
CA GLU A 423 -6.00 -35.64 -21.92
C GLU A 423 -5.03 -36.34 -22.88
N THR A 424 -4.94 -35.87 -24.14
CA THR A 424 -4.00 -36.40 -25.13
C THR A 424 -2.57 -36.00 -24.79
N MET A 425 -2.37 -34.75 -24.35
CA MET A 425 -1.08 -34.28 -23.86
C MET A 425 -0.59 -35.10 -22.65
N PHE A 426 -1.49 -35.44 -21.72
CA PHE A 426 -1.16 -36.32 -20.61
C PHE A 426 -0.79 -37.74 -21.08
N GLY A 427 -1.52 -38.31 -22.04
CA GLY A 427 -1.17 -39.60 -22.65
C GLY A 427 0.21 -39.59 -23.34
N ALA A 428 0.57 -38.49 -24.01
CA ALA A 428 1.88 -38.29 -24.60
C ALA A 428 2.99 -38.18 -23.55
N PHE A 429 2.75 -37.43 -22.46
CA PHE A 429 3.67 -37.35 -21.31
C PHE A 429 3.95 -38.74 -20.72
N LEU A 430 2.92 -39.56 -20.49
CA LEU A 430 3.07 -40.92 -19.97
C LEU A 430 3.83 -41.83 -20.93
N THR A 431 3.57 -41.69 -22.23
CA THR A 431 4.31 -42.44 -23.26
C THR A 431 5.79 -42.04 -23.29
N ASN A 432 6.11 -40.75 -23.14
CA ASN A 432 7.48 -40.29 -23.06
C ASN A 432 8.20 -40.81 -21.80
N LYS A 433 7.53 -40.75 -20.63
CA LYS A 433 8.10 -41.14 -19.33
C LYS A 433 8.30 -42.65 -19.19
N TYR A 434 7.35 -43.46 -19.65
CA TYR A 434 7.34 -44.92 -19.42
C TYR A 434 7.54 -45.74 -20.70
N GLY A 435 7.64 -45.10 -21.86
CA GLY A 435 7.73 -45.73 -23.19
C GLY A 435 6.38 -46.17 -23.79
N SER A 436 5.32 -46.28 -22.99
CA SER A 436 3.93 -46.51 -23.45
C SER A 436 2.91 -46.29 -22.33
N ILE A 437 1.66 -45.97 -22.68
CA ILE A 437 0.55 -45.90 -21.71
C ILE A 437 0.37 -47.23 -20.95
N THR A 438 0.56 -48.38 -21.62
CA THR A 438 0.50 -49.70 -20.95
C THR A 438 1.57 -49.87 -19.89
N ALA A 439 2.78 -49.36 -20.12
CA ALA A 439 3.84 -49.39 -19.12
C ALA A 439 3.53 -48.45 -17.94
N ALA A 440 2.95 -47.27 -18.21
CA ALA A 440 2.51 -46.35 -17.17
C ALA A 440 1.41 -46.97 -16.27
N THR A 441 0.35 -47.53 -16.87
CA THR A 441 -0.72 -48.18 -16.08
C THR A 441 -0.24 -49.42 -15.34
N SER A 442 0.74 -50.15 -15.90
CA SER A 442 1.39 -51.27 -15.21
C SER A 442 2.22 -50.80 -14.01
N TYR A 443 2.89 -49.65 -14.12
CA TYR A 443 3.63 -49.03 -13.02
C TYR A 443 2.69 -48.55 -11.91
N TRP A 444 1.55 -47.96 -12.26
CA TRP A 444 0.53 -47.58 -11.28
C TRP A 444 -0.05 -48.81 -10.58
N GLY A 445 -0.33 -49.90 -11.30
CA GLY A 445 -0.93 -51.10 -10.73
C GLY A 445 -2.46 -51.05 -10.75
N VAL A 446 -3.10 -51.84 -9.87
CA VAL A 446 -4.56 -51.95 -9.85
C VAL A 446 -5.17 -50.81 -9.05
N LEU A 447 -5.95 -50.00 -9.75
CA LEU A 447 -6.75 -48.93 -9.20
C LEU A 447 -8.02 -49.45 -8.50
N ASN A 448 -8.44 -48.86 -7.39
CA ASN A 448 -9.61 -49.27 -6.61
C ASN A 448 -10.94 -49.14 -7.40
N ASP A 449 -11.84 -50.11 -7.23
CA ASP A 449 -13.15 -50.21 -7.90
C ASP A 449 -14.00 -48.93 -7.80
N TYR A 450 -14.00 -48.21 -6.66
CA TYR A 450 -14.78 -46.96 -6.49
C TYR A 450 -14.38 -45.88 -7.50
N LEU A 451 -13.10 -45.84 -7.84
CA LEU A 451 -12.52 -44.79 -8.64
C LEU A 451 -12.47 -45.15 -10.12
N GLN A 452 -12.41 -46.46 -10.45
CA GLN A 452 -12.67 -46.96 -11.80
C GLN A 452 -14.05 -46.54 -12.31
N THR A 453 -14.98 -46.22 -11.40
CA THR A 453 -16.36 -45.83 -11.72
C THR A 453 -16.66 -44.33 -11.65
N ASN A 454 -15.74 -43.48 -11.17
CA ASN A 454 -16.04 -42.06 -10.92
C ASN A 454 -15.08 -41.07 -11.60
N TRP A 455 -13.81 -40.97 -11.19
CA TRP A 455 -12.95 -39.84 -11.60
C TRP A 455 -12.13 -40.07 -12.87
N TRP A 456 -11.75 -41.32 -13.15
CA TRP A 456 -10.92 -41.70 -14.32
C TRP A 456 -11.56 -42.81 -15.15
N ALA A 457 -12.88 -42.98 -14.97
CA ALA A 457 -13.70 -43.92 -15.74
C ALA A 457 -13.69 -43.63 -17.26
N THR A 458 -13.25 -42.44 -17.66
CA THR A 458 -13.20 -41.96 -19.05
C THR A 458 -11.84 -42.16 -19.73
N ASP A 459 -10.87 -42.81 -19.08
CA ASP A 459 -9.61 -43.20 -19.73
C ASP A 459 -9.86 -43.90 -21.06
N ASN A 460 -9.17 -43.45 -22.10
CA ASN A 460 -9.24 -44.05 -23.43
C ASN A 460 -7.84 -44.27 -24.03
N PRO A 461 -7.09 -45.27 -23.54
CA PRO A 461 -5.76 -45.59 -24.04
C PRO A 461 -5.73 -45.90 -25.54
N ALA A 462 -6.84 -46.37 -26.12
CA ALA A 462 -6.95 -46.66 -27.54
C ALA A 462 -6.93 -45.38 -28.42
N GLN A 463 -7.27 -44.24 -27.84
CA GLN A 463 -7.15 -42.91 -28.45
C GLN A 463 -5.99 -42.11 -27.87
N GLU A 464 -5.09 -42.73 -27.10
CA GLU A 464 -3.99 -42.07 -26.40
C GLU A 464 -4.45 -40.95 -25.44
N ARG A 465 -5.70 -41.01 -24.98
CA ARG A 465 -6.32 -40.03 -24.07
C ARG A 465 -6.40 -40.60 -22.67
N MET A 466 -5.81 -39.89 -21.72
CA MET A 466 -5.82 -40.28 -20.31
C MET A 466 -6.50 -39.18 -19.49
N ALA A 467 -7.54 -39.55 -18.72
CA ALA A 467 -8.37 -38.63 -17.98
C ALA A 467 -7.59 -37.95 -16.82
N LEU A 468 -7.90 -36.68 -16.59
CA LEU A 468 -7.37 -35.86 -15.51
C LEU A 468 -8.45 -35.58 -14.45
N SER A 469 -8.04 -35.47 -13.19
CA SER A 469 -8.93 -35.04 -12.10
C SER A 469 -8.79 -33.56 -11.77
N SER A 470 -9.79 -32.98 -11.10
CA SER A 470 -9.77 -31.59 -10.62
C SER A 470 -8.74 -31.33 -9.53
N ALA A 471 -8.45 -30.06 -9.24
CA ALA A 471 -7.58 -29.64 -8.15
C ALA A 471 -8.00 -30.21 -6.79
N TRP A 472 -9.31 -30.32 -6.53
CA TRP A 472 -9.84 -30.97 -5.32
C TRP A 472 -9.32 -32.39 -5.15
N SER A 473 -9.20 -33.17 -6.23
CA SER A 473 -8.71 -34.55 -6.14
C SER A 473 -7.20 -34.61 -5.88
N MET A 474 -6.49 -33.53 -6.23
CA MET A 474 -5.06 -33.41 -5.96
C MET A 474 -4.79 -33.18 -4.46
N THR A 475 -5.73 -32.63 -3.69
CA THR A 475 -5.53 -32.37 -2.25
C THR A 475 -5.83 -33.57 -1.34
N ALA A 476 -6.54 -34.59 -1.85
CA ALA A 476 -6.97 -35.75 -1.06
C ALA A 476 -5.79 -36.50 -0.40
N GLU A 477 -5.92 -36.85 0.88
CA GLU A 477 -4.92 -37.62 1.61
C GLU A 477 -4.81 -39.07 1.11
N ALA A 478 -3.61 -39.64 1.16
CA ALA A 478 -3.39 -41.05 0.86
C ALA A 478 -4.01 -41.93 1.96
N THR A 479 -4.97 -42.79 1.62
CA THR A 479 -5.45 -43.83 2.55
C THR A 479 -4.76 -45.16 2.30
N GLU A 480 -4.66 -46.00 3.34
CA GLU A 480 -4.00 -47.32 3.26
C GLU A 480 -4.62 -48.16 2.13
N GLY A 481 -3.77 -48.61 1.19
CA GLY A 481 -4.21 -49.40 0.02
C GLY A 481 -4.47 -48.58 -1.25
N GLN A 482 -4.12 -47.29 -1.30
CA GLN A 482 -4.27 -46.42 -2.48
C GLN A 482 -2.95 -46.09 -3.21
N ASP A 483 -1.96 -46.99 -3.15
CA ASP A 483 -0.64 -46.72 -3.72
C ASP A 483 -0.67 -46.49 -5.25
N ALA A 484 -1.62 -47.11 -5.94
CA ALA A 484 -1.76 -46.99 -7.39
C ALA A 484 -2.29 -45.60 -7.78
N GLU A 485 -3.28 -45.11 -7.03
CA GLU A 485 -3.86 -43.79 -7.15
C GLU A 485 -2.82 -42.71 -6.90
N MET A 486 -2.00 -42.88 -5.86
CA MET A 486 -0.96 -41.91 -5.51
C MET A 486 0.13 -41.82 -6.59
N ARG A 487 0.54 -42.96 -7.18
CA ARG A 487 1.48 -42.95 -8.31
C ARG A 487 0.91 -42.25 -9.54
N ARG A 488 -0.36 -42.50 -9.87
CA ARG A 488 -1.04 -41.82 -10.98
C ARG A 488 -1.18 -40.32 -10.74
N MET A 489 -1.61 -39.94 -9.53
CA MET A 489 -1.78 -38.53 -9.15
C MET A 489 -0.44 -37.80 -9.22
N ALA A 490 0.65 -38.43 -8.79
CA ALA A 490 1.98 -37.85 -8.91
C ALA A 490 2.40 -37.60 -10.36
N ASP A 491 2.05 -38.52 -11.28
CA ASP A 491 2.27 -38.29 -12.71
C ASP A 491 1.41 -37.15 -13.27
N GLN A 492 0.16 -37.00 -12.81
CA GLN A 492 -0.70 -35.88 -13.18
C GLN A 492 -0.13 -34.54 -12.67
N ILE A 493 0.24 -34.46 -11.39
CA ILE A 493 0.81 -33.23 -10.80
C ILE A 493 2.10 -32.86 -11.51
N GLN A 494 2.97 -33.85 -11.80
CA GLN A 494 4.18 -33.61 -12.59
C GLN A 494 3.85 -33.06 -13.98
N PHE A 495 2.92 -33.69 -14.71
CA PHE A 495 2.51 -33.24 -16.03
C PHE A 495 1.99 -31.80 -16.03
N LEU A 496 1.10 -31.46 -15.09
CA LEU A 496 0.54 -30.10 -14.99
C LEU A 496 1.61 -29.08 -14.57
N ALA A 497 2.52 -29.44 -13.65
CA ALA A 497 3.61 -28.56 -13.23
C ALA A 497 4.59 -28.27 -14.37
N GLU A 498 4.97 -29.29 -15.14
CA GLU A 498 5.82 -29.13 -16.32
C GLU A 498 5.12 -28.27 -17.39
N LEU A 499 3.84 -28.54 -17.66
CA LEU A 499 3.05 -27.79 -18.64
C LEU A 499 2.90 -26.30 -18.28
N GLN A 500 2.58 -26.00 -17.02
CA GLN A 500 2.45 -24.62 -16.52
C GLN A 500 3.80 -23.89 -16.52
N ARG A 501 4.86 -24.56 -16.08
CA ARG A 501 6.22 -23.99 -16.09
C ARG A 501 6.71 -23.71 -17.52
N ASP A 502 6.44 -24.61 -18.46
CA ASP A 502 6.79 -24.44 -19.88
C ASP A 502 6.00 -23.29 -20.51
N TYR A 503 4.71 -23.15 -20.17
CA TYR A 503 3.90 -22.01 -20.59
C TYR A 503 4.50 -20.67 -20.10
N TYR A 504 4.83 -20.57 -18.81
CA TYR A 504 5.45 -19.35 -18.28
C TYR A 504 6.80 -19.07 -18.92
N ALA A 505 7.66 -20.08 -19.11
CA ALA A 505 8.93 -19.93 -19.79
C ALA A 505 8.75 -19.45 -21.24
N GLU A 506 7.76 -19.98 -21.96
CA GLU A 506 7.43 -19.57 -23.33
C GLU A 506 6.94 -18.11 -23.40
N MET A 507 6.09 -17.69 -22.47
CA MET A 507 5.59 -16.31 -22.42
C MET A 507 6.69 -15.32 -22.02
N ILE A 508 7.55 -15.67 -21.07
CA ILE A 508 8.71 -14.86 -20.65
C ILE A 508 9.73 -14.73 -21.78
N ASP A 509 10.07 -15.83 -22.46
CA ASP A 509 10.95 -15.79 -23.64
C ASP A 509 10.36 -14.91 -24.75
N TYR A 510 9.04 -14.99 -24.97
CA TYR A 510 8.38 -14.12 -25.93
C TYR A 510 8.49 -12.64 -25.55
N LEU A 511 8.21 -12.28 -24.29
CA LEU A 511 8.36 -10.89 -23.81
C LEU A 511 9.82 -10.40 -23.92
N THR A 512 10.77 -11.17 -23.43
CA THR A 512 12.17 -10.74 -23.28
C THR A 512 12.96 -10.84 -24.58
N ASN A 513 12.95 -12.00 -25.23
CA ASN A 513 13.79 -12.28 -26.40
C ASN A 513 13.11 -11.94 -27.73
N THR A 514 11.77 -12.04 -27.82
CA THR A 514 11.04 -11.70 -29.06
C THR A 514 10.60 -10.23 -29.09
N LEU A 515 10.00 -9.71 -28.00
CA LEU A 515 9.52 -8.32 -27.94
C LEU A 515 10.57 -7.34 -27.40
N GLY A 516 11.62 -7.84 -26.74
CA GLY A 516 12.72 -7.01 -26.22
C GLY A 516 12.42 -6.35 -24.88
N CYS A 517 11.42 -6.82 -24.12
CA CYS A 517 11.12 -6.30 -22.78
C CYS A 517 12.32 -6.47 -21.85
N ARG A 518 12.64 -5.43 -21.10
CA ARG A 518 13.77 -5.40 -20.14
C ARG A 518 13.36 -5.36 -18.67
N SER A 519 12.06 -5.22 -18.40
CA SER A 519 11.47 -5.30 -17.06
C SER A 519 11.62 -6.71 -16.49
N LEU A 520 11.59 -6.81 -15.16
CA LEU A 520 11.52 -8.09 -14.47
C LEU A 520 10.19 -8.78 -14.81
N THR A 521 10.16 -10.10 -14.69
CA THR A 521 8.97 -10.91 -14.97
C THR A 521 8.51 -11.67 -13.73
N CYS A 522 7.20 -11.77 -13.53
CA CYS A 522 6.59 -12.67 -12.55
C CYS A 522 5.50 -13.51 -13.23
N ALA A 523 5.32 -14.75 -12.77
CA ALA A 523 4.38 -15.70 -13.39
C ALA A 523 2.93 -15.44 -12.93
N GLY A 524 2.42 -16.26 -12.01
CA GLY A 524 1.15 -16.10 -11.30
C GLY A 524 1.33 -15.49 -9.91
N ASN A 525 0.23 -15.38 -9.14
CA ASN A 525 0.19 -14.67 -7.86
C ASN A 525 -0.89 -15.14 -6.89
N TRP A 526 -1.43 -16.35 -7.07
CA TRP A 526 -2.59 -16.82 -6.31
C TRP A 526 -2.30 -18.10 -5.54
N TRP A 527 -3.18 -18.39 -4.59
CA TRP A 527 -3.10 -19.56 -3.72
C TRP A 527 -3.57 -20.82 -4.43
N THR A 528 -3.11 -21.95 -3.92
CA THR A 528 -3.44 -23.29 -4.42
C THR A 528 -4.61 -23.90 -3.65
N ALA A 529 -5.17 -24.99 -4.18
CA ALA A 529 -6.25 -25.72 -3.51
C ALA A 529 -5.82 -26.29 -2.13
N ASP A 530 -4.53 -26.54 -1.92
CA ASP A 530 -3.98 -26.89 -0.61
C ASP A 530 -2.50 -26.51 -0.50
N GLU A 531 -2.25 -25.47 0.28
CA GLU A 531 -0.92 -24.88 0.50
C GLU A 531 0.12 -25.89 1.00
N ARG A 532 -0.31 -26.94 1.71
CA ARG A 532 0.60 -27.92 2.32
C ARG A 532 1.29 -28.81 1.29
N VAL A 533 0.62 -29.06 0.16
CA VAL A 533 1.04 -30.06 -0.81
C VAL A 533 1.17 -29.53 -2.24
N LEU A 534 0.52 -28.40 -2.57
CA LEU A 534 0.56 -27.83 -3.93
C LEU A 534 1.32 -26.51 -4.04
N GLN A 535 1.45 -25.70 -2.97
CA GLN A 535 2.06 -24.37 -3.08
C GLN A 535 3.51 -24.40 -3.56
N ASP A 536 4.31 -25.34 -3.06
CA ASP A 536 5.70 -25.47 -3.51
C ASP A 536 5.80 -25.98 -4.96
N VAL A 537 4.79 -26.73 -5.44
CA VAL A 537 4.69 -27.08 -6.86
C VAL A 537 4.42 -25.82 -7.69
N GLU A 538 3.44 -25.01 -7.29
CA GLU A 538 3.08 -23.74 -7.92
C GLU A 538 4.29 -22.80 -7.97
N ARG A 539 4.91 -22.52 -6.83
CA ARG A 539 6.08 -21.64 -6.73
C ARG A 539 7.29 -22.16 -7.50
N HIS A 540 7.50 -23.48 -7.55
CA HIS A 540 8.50 -24.06 -8.44
C HIS A 540 8.22 -23.71 -9.91
N THR A 541 6.95 -23.72 -10.36
CA THR A 541 6.61 -23.30 -11.73
C THR A 541 6.91 -21.82 -11.98
N TYR A 542 6.86 -20.97 -10.95
CA TYR A 542 7.14 -19.54 -11.05
C TYR A 542 8.64 -19.20 -11.17
N THR A 543 9.53 -20.12 -10.78
CA THR A 543 11.00 -19.91 -10.81
C THR A 543 11.62 -19.69 -12.19
N VAL A 544 10.82 -19.76 -13.26
CA VAL A 544 11.23 -19.33 -14.61
C VAL A 544 11.25 -17.81 -14.79
N GLY A 545 10.51 -17.09 -13.95
CA GLY A 545 10.54 -15.63 -13.87
C GLY A 545 11.59 -15.13 -12.88
N ASP A 546 11.60 -13.82 -12.68
CA ASP A 546 12.56 -13.12 -11.83
C ASP A 546 12.04 -12.88 -10.41
N VAL A 547 10.72 -12.94 -10.21
CA VAL A 547 10.03 -12.55 -8.96
C VAL A 547 8.93 -13.55 -8.61
N ILE A 548 8.83 -13.88 -7.33
CA ILE A 548 7.72 -14.66 -6.77
C ILE A 548 6.66 -13.71 -6.21
N ASP A 549 5.40 -14.01 -6.49
CA ASP A 549 4.27 -13.16 -6.16
C ASP A 549 3.16 -13.98 -5.49
N ASP A 550 2.34 -13.32 -4.68
CA ASP A 550 1.24 -13.92 -3.94
C ASP A 550 0.17 -12.87 -3.58
N HIS A 551 -1.03 -13.34 -3.25
CA HIS A 551 -2.18 -12.55 -2.82
C HIS A 551 -2.73 -13.12 -1.51
N ASN A 552 -3.01 -12.26 -0.53
CA ASN A 552 -3.57 -12.73 0.74
C ASN A 552 -4.38 -11.64 1.43
N TYR A 553 -5.52 -12.03 2.01
CA TYR A 553 -6.52 -11.12 2.54
C TYR A 553 -6.93 -11.48 3.97
N ILE A 554 -7.31 -10.47 4.73
CA ILE A 554 -7.99 -10.65 6.02
C ILE A 554 -9.47 -10.32 5.87
N ALA A 555 -10.31 -11.36 5.79
CA ALA A 555 -11.75 -11.20 5.79
C ALA A 555 -12.40 -11.50 7.16
N SER A 556 -13.44 -10.74 7.47
CA SER A 556 -14.41 -11.09 8.51
C SER A 556 -15.39 -12.12 8.00
N VAL A 557 -15.99 -12.91 8.90
CA VAL A 557 -17.22 -13.64 8.53
C VAL A 557 -18.31 -12.60 8.24
N HIS A 558 -18.91 -12.68 7.05
CA HIS A 558 -19.96 -11.76 6.57
C HIS A 558 -21.01 -12.58 5.81
N VAL A 559 -22.27 -12.51 6.26
CA VAL A 559 -23.41 -13.15 5.61
C VAL A 559 -24.53 -12.14 5.38
N ASN A 560 -25.34 -12.37 4.34
CA ASN A 560 -26.52 -11.56 4.08
C ASN A 560 -27.63 -11.84 5.12
N SER A 561 -28.74 -11.11 5.04
CA SER A 561 -29.89 -11.30 5.93
C SER A 561 -30.56 -12.69 5.86
N ASN A 562 -30.26 -13.49 4.84
CA ASN A 562 -30.71 -14.88 4.69
C ASN A 562 -29.70 -15.91 5.27
N GLY A 563 -28.53 -15.46 5.72
CA GLY A 563 -27.45 -16.32 6.22
C GLY A 563 -26.54 -16.91 5.14
N GLU A 564 -26.55 -16.36 3.92
CA GLU A 564 -25.66 -16.78 2.83
C GLU A 564 -24.34 -15.99 2.89
N THR A 565 -23.20 -16.67 2.73
CA THR A 565 -21.87 -16.04 2.73
C THR A 565 -21.76 -14.97 1.64
N ILE A 566 -21.33 -13.77 2.04
CA ILE A 566 -20.97 -12.70 1.10
C ILE A 566 -19.45 -12.72 0.93
N ILE A 567 -19.00 -13.26 -0.19
CA ILE A 567 -17.59 -13.26 -0.59
C ILE A 567 -17.27 -11.94 -1.31
N ASN A 568 -18.02 -11.64 -2.37
CA ASN A 568 -17.94 -10.39 -3.13
C ASN A 568 -19.29 -9.68 -3.11
N GLY A 569 -19.41 -8.60 -2.34
CA GLY A 569 -20.63 -7.83 -2.25
C GLY A 569 -20.47 -6.59 -1.38
N ALA A 570 -21.18 -5.53 -1.76
CA ALA A 570 -21.34 -4.35 -0.92
C ALA A 570 -21.99 -4.74 0.41
N LEU A 571 -21.64 -4.00 1.45
CA LEU A 571 -22.28 -4.13 2.74
C LEU A 571 -23.70 -3.56 2.66
N ASN A 572 -24.70 -4.27 3.17
CA ASN A 572 -26.09 -3.80 3.18
C ASN A 572 -26.71 -3.79 4.59
N PRO A 573 -27.75 -2.99 4.85
CA PRO A 573 -28.45 -3.02 6.12
C PRO A 573 -29.18 -4.37 6.25
N GLY A 574 -29.04 -4.99 7.42
CA GLY A 574 -29.52 -6.34 7.68
C GLY A 574 -28.46 -7.43 7.55
N ASP A 575 -27.31 -7.15 6.93
CA ASP A 575 -26.18 -8.08 6.88
C ASP A 575 -25.61 -8.34 8.27
N HIS A 576 -25.04 -9.53 8.46
CA HIS A 576 -24.44 -9.96 9.72
C HIS A 576 -22.95 -10.22 9.55
N TYR A 577 -22.15 -9.80 10.52
CA TYR A 577 -20.71 -9.97 10.43
C TYR A 577 -20.01 -10.13 11.79
N ARG A 578 -18.79 -10.67 11.77
CA ARG A 578 -17.91 -10.75 12.95
C ARG A 578 -16.53 -10.21 12.60
N SER A 579 -16.20 -9.03 13.15
CA SER A 579 -14.84 -8.47 13.02
C SER A 579 -13.78 -9.42 13.58
N ALA A 580 -12.64 -9.47 12.90
CA ALA A 580 -11.51 -10.30 13.26
C ALA A 580 -10.23 -9.45 13.29
N THR A 581 -9.49 -9.55 14.40
CA THR A 581 -8.15 -8.99 14.53
C THR A 581 -7.14 -10.12 14.33
N VAL A 582 -6.15 -9.88 13.48
CA VAL A 582 -5.09 -10.84 13.21
C VAL A 582 -4.20 -11.03 14.44
N LEU A 583 -4.16 -10.06 15.36
CA LEU A 583 -3.41 -10.16 16.61
C LEU A 583 -3.89 -11.31 17.50
N ARG A 584 -5.14 -11.77 17.39
CA ARG A 584 -5.62 -12.97 18.10
C ARG A 584 -5.39 -14.27 17.34
N THR A 585 -5.09 -14.17 16.05
CA THR A 585 -4.85 -15.29 15.15
C THR A 585 -3.59 -15.02 14.32
N PRO A 586 -2.42 -14.83 14.95
CA PRO A 586 -1.23 -14.28 14.30
C PRO A 586 -0.71 -15.11 13.13
N ARG A 587 -1.00 -16.43 13.12
CA ARG A 587 -0.70 -17.30 11.98
C ARG A 587 -1.33 -16.81 10.68
N ARG A 588 -2.47 -16.12 10.75
CA ARG A 588 -3.19 -15.59 9.58
C ARG A 588 -2.63 -14.26 9.06
N LEU A 589 -1.56 -13.72 9.67
CA LEU A 589 -0.97 -12.48 9.19
C LEU A 589 -0.53 -12.66 7.72
N PRO A 590 -0.98 -11.81 6.78
CA PRO A 590 -0.60 -11.95 5.38
C PRO A 590 0.91 -11.91 5.13
N ALA A 591 1.68 -11.22 5.98
CA ALA A 591 3.13 -11.20 5.95
C ALA A 591 3.81 -12.45 6.57
N ALA A 592 3.05 -13.40 7.12
CA ALA A 592 3.56 -14.73 7.47
C ALA A 592 3.65 -15.57 6.20
N TYR A 593 4.80 -15.45 5.53
CA TYR A 593 4.99 -15.85 4.14
C TYR A 593 6.23 -16.75 3.99
N LYS A 594 6.12 -17.86 3.26
CA LYS A 594 7.25 -18.73 2.90
C LYS A 594 7.82 -18.30 1.56
N GLN A 595 9.07 -17.86 1.54
CA GLN A 595 9.71 -17.38 0.31
C GLN A 595 10.30 -18.51 -0.52
N VAL A 596 10.68 -18.23 -1.76
CA VAL A 596 11.57 -19.11 -2.54
C VAL A 596 13.00 -18.63 -2.36
N ALA A 597 13.89 -19.54 -1.94
CA ALA A 597 15.27 -19.21 -1.65
C ALA A 597 15.97 -18.58 -2.86
N GLY A 598 16.58 -17.41 -2.66
CA GLY A 598 17.35 -16.69 -3.68
C GLY A 598 16.51 -15.94 -4.72
N MET A 599 15.21 -15.74 -4.49
CA MET A 599 14.33 -14.94 -5.36
C MET A 599 13.57 -13.89 -4.55
N PRO A 600 13.43 -12.65 -5.07
CA PRO A 600 12.66 -11.62 -4.40
C PRO A 600 11.18 -11.99 -4.38
N SER A 601 10.50 -11.55 -3.32
CA SER A 601 9.10 -11.88 -3.06
C SER A 601 8.24 -10.64 -2.95
N ILE A 602 7.08 -10.64 -3.60
CA ILE A 602 6.10 -9.55 -3.51
C ILE A 602 4.72 -10.08 -3.10
N MET A 603 3.95 -9.24 -2.42
CA MET A 603 2.52 -9.43 -2.18
C MET A 603 1.79 -8.41 -3.04
N SER A 604 1.33 -8.79 -4.23
CA SER A 604 0.76 -7.82 -5.16
C SER A 604 -0.72 -7.51 -4.95
N GLU A 605 -1.35 -8.14 -3.96
CA GLU A 605 -2.70 -7.80 -3.54
C GLU A 605 -2.97 -8.25 -2.11
N SER A 606 -3.29 -7.29 -1.25
CA SER A 606 -3.74 -7.56 0.11
C SER A 606 -4.60 -6.43 0.66
N ALA A 607 -5.60 -6.78 1.46
CA ALA A 607 -6.41 -5.84 2.20
C ALA A 607 -7.04 -6.47 3.44
N TRP A 608 -7.45 -5.60 4.38
CA TRP A 608 -8.39 -5.99 5.44
C TRP A 608 -9.79 -5.63 4.95
N VAL A 609 -10.55 -6.67 4.64
CA VAL A 609 -11.82 -6.56 3.92
C VAL A 609 -12.93 -6.08 4.86
N ASN A 610 -13.79 -5.20 4.37
CA ASN A 610 -14.99 -4.78 5.09
C ASN A 610 -16.06 -5.88 5.13
N PRO A 611 -16.89 -5.93 6.18
CA PRO A 611 -16.85 -5.10 7.39
C PRO A 611 -15.86 -5.60 8.45
N ASN A 612 -14.90 -4.76 8.86
CA ASN A 612 -14.00 -5.08 9.96
C ASN A 612 -13.63 -3.81 10.73
N ARG A 613 -13.83 -3.80 12.06
CA ARG A 613 -13.42 -2.66 12.90
C ARG A 613 -11.91 -2.57 13.13
N PHE A 614 -11.17 -3.67 12.95
CA PHE A 614 -9.77 -3.79 13.35
C PHE A 614 -8.75 -3.44 12.25
N LYS A 615 -9.17 -2.86 11.12
CA LYS A 615 -8.29 -2.56 9.97
C LYS A 615 -7.11 -1.64 10.30
N THR A 616 -7.22 -0.85 11.36
CA THR A 616 -6.14 0.01 11.88
C THR A 616 -4.86 -0.78 12.20
N GLU A 617 -4.94 -2.10 12.44
CA GLU A 617 -3.74 -2.92 12.66
C GLU A 617 -2.90 -3.15 11.40
N ALA A 618 -3.50 -3.06 10.21
CA ALA A 618 -2.92 -3.58 8.98
C ALA A 618 -1.61 -2.87 8.57
N PRO A 619 -1.53 -1.53 8.44
CA PRO A 619 -0.37 -0.90 7.80
C PRO A 619 0.93 -1.13 8.57
N LEU A 620 0.90 -1.02 9.89
CA LEU A 620 2.09 -1.19 10.72
C LEU A 620 2.47 -2.66 10.92
N LEU A 621 1.51 -3.59 10.99
CA LEU A 621 1.83 -5.02 11.04
C LEU A 621 2.47 -5.48 9.74
N VAL A 622 1.90 -5.08 8.60
CA VAL A 622 2.45 -5.39 7.28
C VAL A 622 3.84 -4.80 7.14
N ALA A 623 4.04 -3.51 7.44
CA ALA A 623 5.34 -2.87 7.33
C ALA A 623 6.40 -3.54 8.23
N ALA A 624 6.05 -3.86 9.48
CA ALA A 624 6.96 -4.48 10.43
C ALA A 624 7.37 -5.91 10.02
N TYR A 625 6.40 -6.76 9.72
CA TYR A 625 6.68 -8.17 9.40
C TYR A 625 7.19 -8.37 7.98
N SER A 626 6.79 -7.53 7.01
CA SER A 626 7.40 -7.55 5.67
C SER A 626 8.87 -7.13 5.73
N ALA A 627 9.22 -6.15 6.57
CA ALA A 627 10.62 -5.77 6.78
C ALA A 627 11.43 -6.87 7.48
N LEU A 628 10.84 -7.55 8.47
CA LEU A 628 11.47 -8.68 9.16
C LEU A 628 11.72 -9.87 8.22
N GLN A 629 10.71 -10.22 7.41
CA GLN A 629 10.77 -11.38 6.51
C GLN A 629 11.61 -11.12 5.26
N ASP A 630 11.83 -9.87 4.89
CA ASP A 630 12.37 -9.48 3.58
C ASP A 630 11.39 -9.76 2.43
N ILE A 631 10.15 -9.31 2.59
CA ILE A 631 9.20 -9.22 1.46
C ILE A 631 9.52 -7.90 0.75
N ASP A 632 10.01 -7.97 -0.49
CA ASP A 632 10.56 -6.84 -1.26
C ASP A 632 9.52 -5.89 -1.87
N GLY A 633 8.26 -6.32 -1.91
CA GLY A 633 7.16 -5.49 -2.39
C GLY A 633 5.83 -5.82 -1.74
N TRP A 634 5.05 -4.79 -1.41
CA TRP A 634 3.70 -4.92 -0.89
C TRP A 634 2.74 -3.97 -1.61
N MET A 635 1.67 -4.49 -2.18
CA MET A 635 0.65 -3.70 -2.87
C MET A 635 -0.71 -3.85 -2.18
N TRP A 636 -1.29 -2.71 -1.80
CA TRP A 636 -2.59 -2.65 -1.17
C TRP A 636 -3.70 -2.67 -2.24
N HIS A 637 -4.70 -3.53 -2.09
CA HIS A 637 -5.81 -3.66 -3.05
C HIS A 637 -6.89 -2.59 -2.82
N GLY A 638 -7.47 -2.02 -3.88
CA GLY A 638 -8.65 -1.14 -3.78
C GLY A 638 -8.37 0.38 -3.77
N ASP A 639 -7.36 0.88 -4.50
CA ASP A 639 -7.16 2.33 -4.68
C ASP A 639 -8.05 2.89 -5.80
N GLU A 640 -9.21 3.41 -5.41
CA GLU A 640 -10.26 3.87 -6.35
C GLU A 640 -10.33 5.40 -6.45
N SER A 641 -9.68 6.16 -5.59
CA SER A 641 -9.87 7.61 -5.47
C SER A 641 -8.56 8.39 -5.70
N ILE A 642 -8.69 9.63 -6.19
CA ILE A 642 -7.53 10.53 -6.36
C ILE A 642 -6.88 10.87 -4.99
N GLY A 643 -7.71 10.91 -3.94
CA GLY A 643 -7.33 11.14 -2.55
C GLY A 643 -7.99 10.13 -1.61
N TYR A 644 -8.44 10.57 -0.44
CA TYR A 644 -9.16 9.69 0.48
C TYR A 644 -10.58 9.33 -0.02
N ASP A 645 -10.98 8.08 0.15
CA ASP A 645 -12.35 7.64 -0.03
C ASP A 645 -13.30 8.33 0.95
N LEU A 646 -14.49 8.70 0.47
CA LEU A 646 -15.55 9.26 1.31
C LEU A 646 -16.48 8.18 1.89
N ASN A 647 -16.64 7.05 1.19
CA ASN A 647 -17.60 6.00 1.51
C ASN A 647 -16.92 4.66 1.83
N PRO A 648 -17.50 3.85 2.72
CA PRO A 648 -17.00 2.50 3.01
C PRO A 648 -17.29 1.54 1.84
N ARG A 649 -16.26 1.19 1.05
CA ARG A 649 -16.36 0.14 0.01
C ARG A 649 -16.04 -1.25 0.59
N LYS A 650 -15.94 -2.29 -0.24
CA LYS A 650 -15.54 -3.64 0.20
C LYS A 650 -14.05 -3.73 0.55
N TYR A 651 -13.17 -3.15 -0.29
CA TYR A 651 -11.71 -3.21 -0.15
C TYR A 651 -11.03 -1.84 0.07
N PRO A 652 -11.63 -0.85 0.76
CA PRO A 652 -11.12 0.52 0.70
C PRO A 652 -9.82 0.65 1.49
N ILE A 653 -8.76 1.10 0.82
CA ILE A 653 -7.46 1.36 1.42
C ILE A 653 -7.16 2.85 1.57
N ALA A 654 -7.73 3.71 0.72
CA ALA A 654 -7.63 5.17 0.81
C ALA A 654 -8.53 5.74 1.91
N VAL A 655 -8.65 5.05 3.04
CA VAL A 655 -9.41 5.47 4.22
C VAL A 655 -8.47 5.83 5.37
N PRO A 656 -8.94 6.61 6.36
CA PRO A 656 -8.08 7.07 7.45
C PRO A 656 -7.37 5.93 8.18
N ALA A 657 -8.08 4.83 8.44
CA ALA A 657 -7.57 3.71 9.22
C ALA A 657 -6.45 2.92 8.52
N VAL A 658 -6.27 3.09 7.21
CA VAL A 658 -5.26 2.38 6.42
C VAL A 658 -4.27 3.38 5.86
N MET A 659 -4.64 4.17 4.85
CA MET A 659 -3.73 5.11 4.19
C MET A 659 -3.34 6.32 5.06
N GLY A 660 -4.14 6.67 6.07
CA GLY A 660 -3.73 7.64 7.10
C GLY A 660 -2.53 7.17 7.94
N GLN A 661 -2.12 5.91 7.82
CA GLN A 661 -0.95 5.38 8.51
C GLN A 661 0.24 5.11 7.60
N PHE A 662 0.08 5.30 6.28
CA PHE A 662 1.13 5.03 5.29
C PHE A 662 2.43 5.78 5.57
N PRO A 663 2.45 7.07 6.00
CA PRO A 663 3.72 7.73 6.23
C PRO A 663 4.62 7.02 7.25
N GLY A 664 4.08 6.65 8.42
CA GLY A 664 4.82 5.86 9.42
C GLY A 664 5.16 4.45 8.93
N ALA A 665 4.23 3.78 8.25
CA ALA A 665 4.43 2.41 7.74
C ALA A 665 5.50 2.34 6.64
N ALA A 666 5.48 3.27 5.69
CA ALA A 666 6.45 3.36 4.60
C ALA A 666 7.86 3.68 5.13
N LEU A 667 7.99 4.59 6.11
CA LEU A 667 9.28 4.86 6.77
C LEU A 667 9.83 3.63 7.50
N LEU A 668 8.97 2.89 8.20
CA LEU A 668 9.34 1.67 8.90
C LEU A 668 9.86 0.59 7.93
N TYR A 669 9.14 0.39 6.83
CA TYR A 669 9.39 -0.68 5.85
C TYR A 669 10.57 -0.35 4.90
N ARG A 670 10.52 0.82 4.25
CA ARG A 670 11.46 1.19 3.16
C ARG A 670 12.85 1.60 3.66
N ARG A 671 13.01 1.91 4.95
CA ARG A 671 14.32 2.25 5.55
C ARG A 671 14.95 1.12 6.35
N HIS A 672 14.32 -0.06 6.36
CA HIS A 672 14.76 -1.20 7.19
C HIS A 672 14.85 -0.84 8.67
N ASP A 673 13.86 -0.09 9.19
CA ASP A 673 13.87 0.28 10.61
C ASP A 673 13.70 -0.96 11.50
N VAL A 674 12.96 -1.97 11.05
CA VAL A 674 13.01 -3.35 11.58
C VAL A 674 14.11 -4.09 10.85
N ALA A 675 15.01 -4.72 11.60
CA ALA A 675 16.08 -5.50 11.02
C ALA A 675 15.54 -6.74 10.30
N GLU A 676 16.12 -7.01 9.14
CA GLU A 676 15.90 -8.25 8.41
C GLU A 676 16.32 -9.45 9.26
N ALA A 677 15.49 -10.49 9.32
CA ALA A 677 15.80 -11.69 10.06
C ALA A 677 16.61 -12.69 9.22
N PRO A 678 17.56 -13.43 9.83
CA PRO A 678 18.13 -14.59 9.18
C PRO A 678 17.07 -15.65 8.89
N VAL A 679 17.38 -16.56 7.95
CA VAL A 679 16.58 -17.76 7.71
C VAL A 679 16.52 -18.60 8.98
N VAL A 680 15.30 -18.89 9.44
CA VAL A 680 15.02 -19.73 10.62
C VAL A 680 14.46 -21.10 10.24
N VAL A 681 13.88 -21.22 9.05
CA VAL A 681 13.48 -22.48 8.43
C VAL A 681 13.85 -22.45 6.94
N HIS A 682 14.61 -23.44 6.49
CA HIS A 682 14.84 -23.75 5.08
C HIS A 682 14.24 -25.13 4.81
N ASP A 683 13.23 -25.19 3.94
CA ASP A 683 12.53 -26.40 3.51
C ASP A 683 12.98 -26.77 2.09
N GLU A 684 13.92 -27.71 1.97
CA GLU A 684 14.43 -28.16 0.69
C GLU A 684 13.54 -29.24 0.09
N ARG A 685 13.00 -28.97 -1.11
CA ARG A 685 12.01 -29.82 -1.75
C ARG A 685 12.54 -30.46 -3.02
N THR A 686 12.48 -31.80 -3.05
CA THR A 686 12.69 -32.53 -4.30
C THR A 686 11.40 -32.52 -5.13
N LEU A 687 11.53 -32.41 -6.45
CA LEU A 687 10.37 -32.47 -7.36
C LEU A 687 9.56 -33.76 -7.15
N THR A 688 10.24 -34.88 -6.90
CA THR A 688 9.58 -36.18 -6.68
C THR A 688 8.70 -36.17 -5.43
N ASN A 689 9.19 -35.61 -4.32
CA ASN A 689 8.44 -35.55 -3.07
C ASN A 689 7.24 -34.62 -3.22
N MET A 690 7.42 -33.45 -3.87
CA MET A 690 6.32 -32.53 -4.16
C MET A 690 5.23 -33.18 -5.02
N TYR A 691 5.60 -33.85 -6.12
CA TYR A 691 4.61 -34.50 -6.98
C TYR A 691 3.89 -35.66 -6.27
N ARG A 692 4.56 -36.33 -5.34
CA ARG A 692 3.93 -37.36 -4.49
C ARG A 692 3.05 -36.79 -3.38
N LYS A 693 2.90 -35.46 -3.31
CA LYS A 693 2.14 -34.75 -2.29
C LYS A 693 2.68 -34.99 -0.88
N GLU A 694 3.99 -35.18 -0.78
CA GLU A 694 4.64 -35.20 0.54
C GLU A 694 4.53 -33.78 1.11
N PRO A 695 3.89 -33.61 2.28
CA PRO A 695 3.63 -32.28 2.84
C PRO A 695 4.92 -31.50 3.08
N ALA A 696 4.82 -30.18 2.97
CA ALA A 696 5.91 -29.29 3.37
C ALA A 696 6.27 -29.42 4.85
N LEU A 697 7.54 -29.16 5.16
CA LEU A 697 7.99 -29.01 6.54
C LEU A 697 7.23 -27.87 7.22
N ILE A 698 6.95 -26.82 6.47
CA ILE A 698 6.12 -25.68 6.88
C ILE A 698 5.35 -25.14 5.67
N SER A 699 4.10 -24.76 5.86
CA SER A 699 3.25 -24.15 4.83
C SER A 699 2.50 -22.98 5.41
N GLU A 700 2.17 -22.01 4.57
CA GLU A 700 1.22 -20.96 4.93
C GLU A 700 -0.10 -21.57 5.41
N PRO A 701 -0.75 -20.98 6.42
CA PRO A 701 -2.11 -21.36 6.72
C PRO A 701 -3.00 -20.94 5.56
N ALA A 702 -3.98 -21.79 5.20
CA ALA A 702 -4.96 -21.42 4.19
C ALA A 702 -5.59 -20.06 4.53
N THR A 703 -5.74 -19.22 3.50
CA THR A 703 -6.33 -17.88 3.58
C THR A 703 -7.79 -17.98 4.07
N THR A 704 -8.38 -16.85 4.46
CA THR A 704 -9.67 -16.82 5.18
C THR A 704 -10.86 -17.29 4.33
N ASP A 705 -11.00 -18.60 4.18
CA ASP A 705 -12.27 -19.28 4.07
C ASP A 705 -12.63 -19.85 5.48
N PRO A 706 -13.63 -19.29 6.18
CA PRO A 706 -14.07 -19.76 7.51
C PRO A 706 -14.68 -21.17 7.50
N LEU A 707 -14.73 -21.84 6.36
CA LEU A 707 -15.54 -23.04 6.12
C LEU A 707 -14.76 -24.36 6.23
N TRP A 708 -13.43 -24.33 6.13
CA TRP A 708 -12.66 -25.58 5.91
C TRP A 708 -11.46 -25.83 6.81
N VAL A 709 -11.05 -24.89 7.68
CA VAL A 709 -9.85 -25.08 8.52
C VAL A 709 -10.16 -24.95 10.01
N SER A 710 -10.22 -26.10 10.68
CA SER A 710 -10.24 -26.17 12.15
C SER A 710 -8.94 -25.58 12.71
N PRO A 711 -8.98 -24.74 13.77
CA PRO A 711 -7.78 -24.17 14.40
C PRO A 711 -6.98 -25.19 15.25
N THR A 712 -7.07 -26.48 14.96
CA THR A 712 -6.55 -27.54 15.83
C THR A 712 -5.55 -28.42 15.09
N ASN A 713 -4.31 -28.41 15.57
CA ASN A 713 -3.20 -29.32 15.34
C ASN A 713 -2.27 -29.06 14.15
N PHE A 714 -1.44 -28.03 14.29
CA PHE A 714 -0.04 -28.12 13.86
C PHE A 714 0.80 -28.27 15.13
N ASP A 715 0.89 -29.49 15.66
CA ASP A 715 1.73 -29.77 16.82
C ASP A 715 3.20 -29.77 16.37
N PHE A 716 3.99 -28.85 16.94
CA PHE A 716 5.44 -28.89 16.87
C PHE A 716 5.95 -30.11 17.66
N ASP A 717 6.53 -31.11 16.98
CA ASP A 717 7.22 -32.23 17.64
C ASP A 717 8.71 -32.28 17.25
N PRO A 718 9.60 -31.69 18.06
CA PRO A 718 11.04 -31.75 17.84
C PRO A 718 11.66 -33.14 18.14
N GLN A 719 10.89 -34.15 18.58
CA GLN A 719 11.44 -35.43 19.05
C GLN A 719 11.49 -36.56 18.02
N THR A 720 10.87 -36.43 16.84
CA THR A 720 10.74 -37.54 15.87
C THR A 720 11.42 -37.33 14.52
N GLY A 721 11.89 -36.12 14.20
CA GLY A 721 12.65 -35.84 12.98
C GLY A 721 11.83 -35.89 11.67
N THR A 722 10.50 -35.97 11.73
CA THR A 722 9.60 -35.95 10.55
C THR A 722 8.29 -35.16 10.80
N GLY A 723 8.29 -34.14 11.66
CA GLY A 723 7.08 -33.37 12.05
C GLY A 723 7.04 -31.94 11.50
N GLN A 724 5.83 -31.40 11.24
CA GLN A 724 5.62 -30.05 10.73
C GLN A 724 6.07 -28.96 11.72
N VAL A 725 6.61 -27.85 11.20
CA VAL A 725 7.01 -26.67 11.97
C VAL A 725 5.80 -25.74 12.15
N ASP A 726 5.66 -25.16 13.35
CA ASP A 726 4.61 -24.17 13.62
C ASP A 726 4.78 -22.93 12.73
N THR A 727 3.71 -22.51 12.05
CA THR A 727 3.72 -21.34 11.15
C THR A 727 4.03 -20.02 11.84
N LEU A 728 3.96 -19.96 13.17
CA LEU A 728 4.50 -18.83 13.93
C LEU A 728 6.01 -18.62 13.73
N ALA A 729 6.75 -19.60 13.21
CA ALA A 729 8.14 -19.41 12.80
C ALA A 729 8.31 -18.26 11.79
N MET A 730 7.32 -18.02 10.92
CA MET A 730 7.26 -16.90 9.97
C MET A 730 7.09 -15.53 10.65
N LEU A 731 6.86 -15.50 11.97
CA LEU A 731 6.87 -14.27 12.77
C LEU A 731 8.15 -14.15 13.62
N VAL A 732 8.98 -15.19 13.63
CA VAL A 732 10.28 -15.19 14.30
C VAL A 732 11.38 -14.71 13.36
N GLY A 733 11.42 -15.23 12.13
CA GLY A 733 12.41 -14.85 11.12
C GLY A 733 12.07 -15.43 9.75
N LYS A 734 12.98 -15.29 8.77
CA LYS A 734 12.73 -15.65 7.37
C LYS A 734 12.50 -17.17 7.22
N VAL A 735 11.46 -17.54 6.49
CA VAL A 735 11.14 -18.93 6.14
C VAL A 735 11.17 -19.05 4.63
N GLU A 736 11.88 -20.05 4.11
CA GLU A 736 12.04 -20.24 2.67
C GLU A 736 12.00 -21.71 2.25
N SER A 737 11.62 -21.95 1.00
CA SER A 737 11.74 -23.23 0.32
C SER A 737 12.86 -23.18 -0.72
N GLY A 738 13.66 -24.26 -0.81
CA GLY A 738 14.61 -24.48 -1.89
C GLY A 738 14.18 -25.63 -2.81
N PHE A 739 14.59 -25.59 -4.08
CA PHE A 739 14.19 -26.57 -5.10
C PHE A 739 15.39 -27.28 -5.78
N SER A 740 16.57 -27.25 -5.16
CA SER A 740 17.77 -27.88 -5.72
C SER A 740 17.76 -29.42 -5.62
N GLY A 741 16.88 -29.96 -4.77
CA GLY A 741 16.77 -31.37 -4.41
C GLY A 741 17.87 -31.85 -3.45
N ASN A 742 18.62 -30.94 -2.83
CA ASN A 742 19.72 -31.28 -1.92
C ASN A 742 19.23 -31.25 -0.45
N GLU A 743 18.50 -32.29 -0.02
CA GLU A 743 17.90 -32.41 1.33
C GLU A 743 18.87 -32.16 2.50
N SER A 744 20.20 -32.15 2.28
CA SER A 744 21.17 -31.71 3.30
C SER A 744 21.12 -30.21 3.63
N LEU A 745 20.39 -29.42 2.85
CA LEU A 745 20.12 -28.00 3.10
C LEU A 745 18.95 -27.78 4.06
N ASP A 746 18.13 -28.79 4.33
CA ASP A 746 17.03 -28.70 5.29
C ASP A 746 17.53 -28.17 6.64
N PHE A 747 16.87 -27.12 7.12
CA PHE A 747 17.29 -26.44 8.33
C PHE A 747 16.10 -25.92 9.12
N VAL A 748 16.12 -26.16 10.43
CA VAL A 748 15.19 -25.57 11.39
C VAL A 748 15.99 -25.07 12.59
N SER A 749 15.93 -23.77 12.85
CA SER A 749 16.62 -23.15 13.97
C SER A 749 15.87 -23.42 15.29
N SER A 750 16.37 -24.35 16.10
CA SER A 750 15.78 -24.64 17.42
C SER A 750 15.76 -23.42 18.35
N ASN A 751 16.77 -22.54 18.24
CA ASN A 751 16.84 -21.31 19.03
C ASN A 751 15.81 -20.28 18.60
N ALA A 752 15.49 -20.20 17.31
CA ALA A 752 14.43 -19.35 16.81
C ALA A 752 13.07 -19.85 17.31
N LEU A 753 12.79 -21.15 17.21
CA LEU A 753 11.51 -21.71 17.66
C LEU A 753 11.27 -21.57 19.16
N ALA A 754 12.34 -21.47 19.97
CA ALA A 754 12.21 -21.17 21.40
C ALA A 754 11.64 -19.76 21.71
N LEU A 755 11.53 -18.88 20.71
CA LEU A 755 10.91 -17.56 20.80
C LEU A 755 9.38 -17.60 20.61
N ILE A 756 8.82 -18.78 20.34
CA ILE A 756 7.38 -19.06 20.30
C ILE A 756 6.96 -19.62 21.66
N ASP A 757 6.22 -18.83 22.43
CA ASP A 757 5.65 -19.24 23.71
C ASP A 757 4.15 -19.46 23.55
N THR A 758 3.76 -20.71 23.26
CA THR A 758 2.36 -21.10 23.12
C THR A 758 1.60 -21.12 24.45
N THR A 759 2.30 -21.15 25.59
CA THR A 759 1.68 -21.15 26.92
C THR A 759 1.20 -19.76 27.30
N ASN A 760 2.06 -18.76 27.11
CA ASN A 760 1.71 -17.36 27.38
C ASN A 760 1.09 -16.65 26.19
N GLY A 761 1.18 -17.25 25.01
CA GLY A 761 0.60 -16.74 23.79
C GLY A 761 1.41 -15.59 23.18
N THR A 762 2.73 -15.74 23.09
CA THR A 762 3.62 -14.70 22.55
C THR A 762 4.61 -15.26 21.54
N VAL A 763 4.96 -14.46 20.52
CA VAL A 763 6.04 -14.74 19.57
C VAL A 763 6.95 -13.51 19.47
N ARG A 764 8.26 -13.72 19.46
CA ARG A 764 9.26 -12.67 19.33
C ARG A 764 10.09 -12.89 18.07
N SER A 765 10.44 -11.80 17.39
CA SER A 765 11.41 -11.90 16.30
C SER A 765 12.79 -12.26 16.84
N ILE A 766 13.58 -12.97 16.03
CA ILE A 766 14.97 -13.34 16.36
C ILE A 766 15.88 -12.12 16.46
N THR A 767 15.50 -11.01 15.81
CA THR A 767 16.18 -9.71 15.92
C THR A 767 15.92 -9.02 17.26
N GLY A 768 14.82 -9.37 17.94
CA GLY A 768 14.37 -8.71 19.17
C GLY A 768 13.50 -7.46 18.95
N ASP A 769 13.39 -6.99 17.70
CA ASP A 769 12.65 -5.79 17.34
C ASP A 769 11.13 -5.93 17.51
N LEU A 770 10.58 -7.13 17.29
CA LEU A 770 9.13 -7.38 17.28
C LEU A 770 8.72 -8.36 18.37
N CYS A 771 7.57 -8.09 19.00
CA CYS A 771 6.92 -9.00 19.92
C CYS A 771 5.40 -8.93 19.74
N LEU A 772 4.80 -10.02 19.28
CA LEU A 772 3.34 -10.16 19.20
C LEU A 772 2.85 -11.04 20.35
N ASP A 773 1.92 -10.51 21.13
CA ASP A 773 1.24 -11.17 22.24
C ASP A 773 -0.23 -11.35 21.85
N TRP A 774 -0.60 -12.57 21.43
CA TRP A 774 -1.95 -12.86 20.96
C TRP A 774 -2.93 -13.16 22.08
N SER A 775 -2.44 -13.47 23.28
CA SER A 775 -3.26 -13.55 24.48
C SER A 775 -3.87 -12.20 24.81
N ASN A 776 -3.05 -11.14 24.79
CA ASN A 776 -3.47 -9.77 25.03
C ASN A 776 -3.87 -9.01 23.75
N ALA A 777 -3.62 -9.60 22.57
CA ALA A 777 -3.86 -9.02 21.26
C ALA A 777 -3.17 -7.66 21.07
N ILE A 778 -1.86 -7.64 21.31
CA ILE A 778 -0.98 -6.50 21.08
C ILE A 778 0.26 -6.91 20.27
N CYS A 779 0.77 -6.00 19.45
CA CYS A 779 2.08 -6.14 18.81
C CYS A 779 2.93 -4.92 19.14
N ARG A 780 4.19 -5.18 19.49
CA ARG A 780 5.19 -4.18 19.87
C ARG A 780 6.28 -4.12 18.82
N ILE A 781 6.63 -2.91 18.41
CA ILE A 781 7.79 -2.59 17.57
C ILE A 781 8.78 -1.84 18.47
N ASN A 782 10.01 -2.32 18.63
CA ASN A 782 11.01 -1.73 19.51
C ASN A 782 12.38 -1.66 18.82
N THR A 783 12.50 -0.79 17.82
CA THR A 783 13.75 -0.58 17.10
C THR A 783 14.42 0.72 17.55
N GLU A 784 15.67 0.93 17.14
CA GLU A 784 16.42 2.14 17.47
C GLU A 784 15.78 3.42 16.88
N ARG A 785 15.14 3.30 15.71
CA ARG A 785 14.54 4.44 14.97
C ARG A 785 13.01 4.50 15.07
N SER A 786 12.36 3.39 15.40
CA SER A 786 10.92 3.25 15.40
C SER A 786 10.44 2.41 16.58
N GLN A 787 9.62 3.00 17.45
CA GLN A 787 9.04 2.33 18.62
C GLN A 787 7.53 2.54 18.64
N GLY A 788 6.75 1.47 18.81
CA GLY A 788 5.31 1.53 18.65
C GLY A 788 4.52 0.34 19.17
N LEU A 789 3.22 0.54 19.25
CA LEU A 789 2.24 -0.39 19.79
C LEU A 789 1.03 -0.47 18.86
N ILE A 790 0.56 -1.69 18.59
CA ILE A 790 -0.62 -1.97 17.76
C ILE A 790 -1.53 -2.91 18.55
N GLY A 791 -2.85 -2.71 18.50
CA GLY A 791 -3.83 -3.63 19.09
C GLY A 791 -4.60 -3.03 20.25
N PHE A 792 -4.87 -3.84 21.28
CA PHE A 792 -5.65 -3.40 22.44
C PHE A 792 -4.83 -2.53 23.40
N LEU A 793 -4.83 -1.21 23.20
CA LEU A 793 -3.86 -0.29 23.82
C LEU A 793 -4.06 -0.11 25.34
N SER A 794 -5.28 -0.28 25.84
CA SER A 794 -5.62 -0.09 27.26
C SER A 794 -5.45 -1.33 28.13
N VAL A 795 -4.97 -2.45 27.57
CA VAL A 795 -4.76 -3.70 28.32
C VAL A 795 -3.71 -3.55 29.44
N PHE A 796 -2.72 -2.67 29.22
CA PHE A 796 -1.76 -2.24 30.23
C PHE A 796 -1.81 -0.72 30.38
N ALA A 797 -1.55 -0.23 31.59
CA ALA A 797 -1.52 1.20 31.87
C ALA A 797 -0.35 1.89 31.14
N ASP A 798 0.82 1.25 31.16
CA ASP A 798 2.06 1.73 30.57
C ASP A 798 2.65 0.65 29.65
N HIS A 799 3.06 1.06 28.46
CA HIS A 799 3.82 0.24 27.51
C HIS A 799 5.21 0.84 27.34
N ASP A 800 6.21 0.18 27.93
CA ASP A 800 7.59 0.65 27.97
C ASP A 800 8.45 0.07 26.85
N PHE A 801 9.08 0.96 26.08
CA PHE A 801 10.08 0.69 25.04
C PHE A 801 11.45 1.24 25.45
N ASP A 802 12.48 1.15 24.61
CA ASP A 802 13.83 1.56 25.00
C ASP A 802 13.97 3.09 25.17
N ASP A 803 13.30 3.86 24.31
CA ASP A 803 13.35 5.33 24.29
C ASP A 803 11.98 5.99 24.51
N VAL A 804 10.90 5.21 24.49
CA VAL A 804 9.52 5.72 24.59
C VAL A 804 8.74 4.96 25.66
N THR A 805 7.86 5.66 26.37
CA THR A 805 6.73 5.03 27.09
C THR A 805 5.44 5.49 26.45
N ILE A 806 4.53 4.57 26.15
CA ILE A 806 3.20 4.87 25.59
C ILE A 806 2.13 4.53 26.64
N ARG A 807 1.20 5.45 26.87
CA ARG A 807 0.01 5.26 27.72
C ARG A 807 -1.21 5.57 26.89
N SER A 808 -2.20 4.69 26.87
CA SER A 808 -3.44 4.93 26.12
C SER A 808 -4.66 4.36 26.83
N ALA A 809 -5.74 5.14 26.84
CA ALA A 809 -7.05 4.71 27.29
C ALA A 809 -7.94 4.23 26.12
N ASN A 810 -7.45 4.26 24.88
CA ASN A 810 -8.18 3.71 23.74
C ASN A 810 -8.31 2.19 23.88
N GLU A 811 -9.47 1.64 23.50
CA GLU A 811 -9.65 0.18 23.43
C GLU A 811 -8.69 -0.41 22.40
N PHE A 812 -8.75 0.05 21.16
CA PHE A 812 -7.96 -0.45 20.04
C PHE A 812 -7.35 0.70 19.24
N GLY A 813 -6.16 0.48 18.68
CA GLY A 813 -5.52 1.43 17.78
C GLY A 813 -4.08 1.05 17.46
N ALA A 814 -3.35 2.00 16.89
CA ALA A 814 -1.94 1.86 16.59
C ALA A 814 -1.22 3.20 16.83
N ILE A 815 -0.06 3.15 17.51
CA ILE A 815 0.76 4.32 17.82
C ILE A 815 2.21 4.00 17.45
N LEU A 816 2.81 4.80 16.58
CA LEU A 816 4.21 4.70 16.17
C LEU A 816 4.93 6.01 16.49
N VAL A 817 6.11 5.90 17.10
CA VAL A 817 7.06 7.00 17.28
C VAL A 817 8.29 6.69 16.44
N CYS A 818 8.55 7.51 15.42
CA CYS A 818 9.51 7.24 14.36
C CYS A 818 10.41 8.45 14.11
N SER A 819 11.71 8.22 13.95
CA SER A 819 12.67 9.26 13.56
C SER A 819 12.49 9.68 12.10
N LEU A 820 12.52 10.99 11.82
CA LEU A 820 12.46 11.57 10.47
C LEU A 820 13.82 12.02 9.92
N ASP A 821 14.88 11.99 10.73
CA ASP A 821 16.23 12.46 10.36
C ASP A 821 17.27 11.32 10.29
N HIS A 822 16.80 10.08 10.16
CA HIS A 822 17.59 8.84 10.12
C HIS A 822 18.45 8.57 11.38
N LYS A 823 18.32 9.37 12.44
CA LYS A 823 19.02 9.15 13.71
C LYS A 823 18.22 8.23 14.62
N PRO A 824 18.87 7.55 15.58
CA PRO A 824 18.21 6.89 16.70
C PRO A 824 17.22 7.80 17.41
N LEU A 825 16.06 7.29 17.89
CA LEU A 825 15.04 8.08 18.60
C LEU A 825 15.61 8.85 19.80
N ARG A 826 16.58 8.24 20.49
CA ARG A 826 17.31 8.88 21.60
C ARG A 826 17.96 10.21 21.21
N THR A 827 18.47 10.32 19.99
CA THR A 827 19.24 11.48 19.51
C THR A 827 18.61 12.21 18.33
N SER A 828 17.44 11.76 17.85
CA SER A 828 16.74 12.39 16.74
C SER A 828 16.25 13.78 17.12
N ASN A 829 16.42 14.71 16.18
CA ASN A 829 15.96 16.10 16.29
C ASN A 829 14.58 16.30 15.68
N LYS A 830 14.08 15.35 14.88
CA LYS A 830 12.77 15.43 14.24
C LYS A 830 12.08 14.07 14.32
N ILE A 831 11.05 13.97 15.14
CA ILE A 831 10.34 12.71 15.44
C ILE A 831 8.89 12.84 14.99
N LEU A 832 8.41 11.88 14.21
CA LEU A 832 7.00 11.65 13.92
C LEU A 832 6.38 10.82 15.03
N VAL A 833 5.24 11.28 15.54
CA VAL A 833 4.32 10.49 16.34
C VAL A 833 3.05 10.33 15.51
N GLN A 834 2.78 9.10 15.08
CA GLN A 834 1.59 8.72 14.33
C GLN A 834 0.68 7.93 15.25
N ALA A 835 -0.57 8.36 15.43
CA ALA A 835 -1.55 7.67 16.25
C ALA A 835 -2.87 7.54 15.49
N MET A 836 -3.37 6.33 15.36
CA MET A 836 -4.63 6.04 14.69
C MET A 836 -5.47 5.07 15.51
N THR A 837 -6.78 5.28 15.47
CA THR A 837 -7.78 4.44 16.13
C THR A 837 -8.74 3.90 15.08
N GLU A 838 -9.91 3.43 15.50
CA GLU A 838 -10.94 2.92 14.62
C GLU A 838 -11.68 4.07 13.89
N ALA A 839 -12.01 3.84 12.63
CA ALA A 839 -12.74 4.79 11.78
C ALA A 839 -14.05 4.16 11.28
N TYR A 840 -15.12 4.94 11.36
CA TYR A 840 -16.47 4.54 10.93
C TYR A 840 -17.07 5.66 10.10
N PRO A 841 -17.92 5.38 9.10
CA PRO A 841 -18.77 6.41 8.51
C PRO A 841 -19.61 7.14 9.58
N TYR A 842 -19.90 8.42 9.39
CA TYR A 842 -20.79 9.16 10.28
C TYR A 842 -22.19 8.52 10.29
N LEU A 843 -22.84 8.41 11.45
CA LEU A 843 -24.11 7.69 11.64
C LEU A 843 -24.07 6.18 11.32
N TRP A 844 -22.88 5.58 11.23
CA TRP A 844 -22.76 4.12 11.22
C TRP A 844 -23.41 3.53 12.48
N THR A 845 -24.34 2.59 12.29
CA THR A 845 -24.98 1.91 13.43
C THR A 845 -25.04 0.42 13.21
N GLU A 846 -24.87 -0.31 14.30
CA GLU A 846 -24.88 -1.76 14.35
C GLU A 846 -25.57 -2.26 15.62
N ALA A 847 -26.08 -3.49 15.59
CA ALA A 847 -26.68 -4.16 16.72
C ALA A 847 -25.98 -5.49 17.01
N ASP A 848 -25.92 -5.90 18.28
CA ASP A 848 -25.43 -7.23 18.63
C ASP A 848 -26.29 -8.30 17.95
N SER A 849 -25.65 -9.31 17.39
CA SER A 849 -26.31 -10.35 16.61
C SER A 849 -25.69 -11.72 16.83
N VAL A 850 -26.52 -12.76 16.72
CA VAL A 850 -26.09 -14.16 16.65
C VAL A 850 -26.61 -14.72 15.33
N PHE A 851 -25.69 -15.24 14.52
CA PHE A 851 -26.00 -15.75 13.20
C PHE A 851 -25.20 -17.03 12.93
N THR A 852 -25.62 -17.78 11.92
CA THR A 852 -24.95 -19.02 11.52
C THR A 852 -24.33 -18.81 10.14
N ASN A 853 -23.11 -19.29 9.95
CA ASN A 853 -22.54 -19.47 8.62
C ASN A 853 -22.01 -20.91 8.51
N GLU A 854 -22.49 -21.65 7.51
CA GLU A 854 -22.15 -23.06 7.24
C GLU A 854 -22.12 -23.96 8.49
N GLY A 855 -23.18 -23.87 9.30
CA GLY A 855 -23.33 -24.68 10.50
C GLY A 855 -22.55 -24.20 11.72
N VAL A 856 -21.71 -23.16 11.61
CA VAL A 856 -21.00 -22.54 12.74
C VAL A 856 -21.78 -21.32 13.24
N VAL A 857 -22.02 -21.25 14.55
CA VAL A 857 -22.72 -20.14 15.20
C VAL A 857 -21.72 -19.06 15.63
N TYR A 858 -21.97 -17.82 15.21
CA TYR A 858 -21.15 -16.65 15.52
C TYR A 858 -21.91 -15.67 16.40
N THR A 859 -21.19 -15.06 17.35
CA THR A 859 -21.62 -13.83 18.02
C THR A 859 -20.87 -12.66 17.37
N GLY A 860 -21.63 -11.73 16.81
CA GLY A 860 -21.10 -10.60 16.05
C GLY A 860 -22.10 -9.45 16.01
N LYS A 861 -22.18 -8.78 14.86
CA LYS A 861 -22.96 -7.57 14.64
C LYS A 861 -23.90 -7.75 13.46
N GLN A 862 -25.02 -7.04 13.50
CA GLN A 862 -25.88 -6.78 12.35
C GLN A 862 -25.72 -5.32 11.95
N VAL A 863 -25.53 -5.06 10.66
CA VAL A 863 -25.51 -3.71 10.08
C VAL A 863 -26.92 -3.12 10.18
N VAL A 864 -27.08 -1.99 10.88
CA VAL A 864 -28.36 -1.27 10.98
C VAL A 864 -28.39 -0.09 10.03
N ALA A 865 -27.29 0.65 9.92
CA ALA A 865 -27.09 1.70 8.93
C ALA A 865 -25.61 1.79 8.54
N GLU A 866 -25.35 1.98 7.24
CA GLU A 866 -24.01 2.09 6.66
C GLU A 866 -23.32 3.43 6.96
N GLY A 867 -24.08 4.40 7.48
CA GLY A 867 -23.63 5.77 7.68
C GLY A 867 -23.38 6.53 6.37
N GLU A 868 -22.78 7.71 6.49
CA GLU A 868 -22.49 8.63 5.41
C GLU A 868 -21.15 9.35 5.65
N PRO A 869 -20.55 10.02 4.65
CA PRO A 869 -19.37 10.85 4.86
C PRO A 869 -19.66 11.98 5.88
N PRO A 870 -18.65 12.44 6.65
CA PRO A 870 -17.25 12.01 6.61
C PRO A 870 -17.00 10.78 7.49
N PHE A 871 -15.82 10.17 7.34
CA PHE A 871 -15.34 9.20 8.32
C PHE A 871 -15.17 9.87 9.69
N ASN A 872 -15.74 9.26 10.71
CA ASN A 872 -15.62 9.58 12.13
C ASN A 872 -14.60 8.63 12.78
N VAL A 873 -13.49 9.19 13.27
CA VAL A 873 -12.41 8.46 13.92
C VAL A 873 -12.56 8.57 15.44
N VAL A 874 -12.36 7.47 16.16
CA VAL A 874 -12.42 7.47 17.63
C VAL A 874 -11.35 8.41 18.20
N ASN A 875 -11.72 9.28 19.14
CA ASN A 875 -10.78 10.24 19.73
C ASN A 875 -9.54 9.55 20.30
N ILE A 876 -8.35 10.07 19.97
CA ILE A 876 -7.10 9.60 20.53
C ILE A 876 -7.02 10.02 22.00
N GLN A 877 -6.75 9.06 22.88
CA GLN A 877 -6.64 9.21 24.32
C GLN A 877 -5.30 8.64 24.78
N ALA A 878 -4.21 9.21 24.27
CA ALA A 878 -2.87 8.71 24.50
C ALA A 878 -1.87 9.78 24.91
N THR A 879 -0.90 9.39 25.71
CA THR A 879 0.27 10.17 26.10
C THR A 879 1.51 9.37 25.74
N ILE A 880 2.53 10.04 25.23
CA ILE A 880 3.86 9.46 25.07
C ILE A 880 4.86 10.15 25.98
N ALA A 881 5.89 9.44 26.41
CA ALA A 881 7.05 10.03 27.08
C ALA A 881 8.34 9.64 26.35
N LEU A 882 9.10 10.63 25.91
CA LEU A 882 10.44 10.45 25.34
C LEU A 882 11.46 10.36 26.47
N LYS A 883 12.02 9.18 26.69
CA LYS A 883 12.90 8.87 27.82
C LYS A 883 14.22 9.65 27.74
N GLY A 884 14.71 10.10 28.89
CA GLY A 884 16.00 10.79 28.99
C GLY A 884 16.04 12.21 28.41
N VAL A 885 14.93 12.71 27.85
CA VAL A 885 14.84 14.09 27.38
C VAL A 885 14.60 15.02 28.57
N THR A 886 15.58 15.87 28.87
CA THR A 886 15.55 16.80 30.03
C THR A 886 15.20 18.24 29.66
N GLU A 887 15.07 18.54 28.38
CA GLU A 887 14.75 19.87 27.85
C GLU A 887 13.42 19.86 27.09
N THR A 888 12.76 21.01 27.01
CA THR A 888 11.50 21.13 26.27
C THR A 888 11.73 21.06 24.76
N SER A 889 10.94 20.25 24.07
CA SER A 889 10.90 20.18 22.61
C SER A 889 9.73 21.01 22.04
N ALA A 890 9.78 21.38 20.76
CA ALA A 890 8.62 21.92 20.06
C ALA A 890 7.71 20.76 19.64
N VAL A 891 6.39 20.89 19.85
CA VAL A 891 5.41 19.89 19.43
C VAL A 891 4.46 20.55 18.44
N THR A 892 4.39 20.02 17.22
CA THR A 892 3.54 20.55 16.14
C THR A 892 2.55 19.48 15.72
N VAL A 893 1.27 19.76 15.87
CA VAL A 893 0.20 18.90 15.36
C VAL A 893 0.01 19.20 13.88
N LEU A 894 -0.07 18.16 13.06
CA LEU A 894 -0.29 18.32 11.63
C LEU A 894 -1.76 18.07 11.26
N ASP A 895 -2.16 18.58 10.10
CA ASP A 895 -3.34 18.09 9.39
C ASP A 895 -3.04 16.77 8.65
N GLU A 896 -4.05 16.24 7.98
CA GLU A 896 -4.05 14.96 7.27
C GLU A 896 -3.07 14.92 6.08
N ASN A 897 -2.64 16.09 5.59
CA ASN A 897 -1.67 16.28 4.52
C ASN A 897 -0.29 16.71 5.04
N GLY A 898 -0.06 16.67 6.34
CA GLY A 898 1.26 16.90 6.92
C GLY A 898 1.66 18.36 7.09
N TYR A 899 0.72 19.31 7.00
CA TYR A 899 0.99 20.73 7.29
C TYR A 899 0.75 21.07 8.75
N ALA A 900 1.51 22.03 9.28
CA ALA A 900 1.33 22.49 10.64
C ALA A 900 -0.07 23.09 10.85
N ARG A 901 -0.85 22.47 11.75
CA ARG A 901 -2.19 22.93 12.13
C ARG A 901 -2.15 23.77 13.40
N GLU A 902 -1.46 23.29 14.43
CA GLU A 902 -1.31 23.97 15.71
C GLU A 902 -0.01 23.57 16.41
N SER A 903 0.46 24.43 17.32
CA SER A 903 1.57 24.11 18.22
C SER A 903 1.06 23.71 19.60
N ARG A 904 1.71 22.73 20.20
CA ARG A 904 1.47 22.25 21.55
C ARG A 904 2.77 22.27 22.35
N THR A 905 2.65 22.03 23.65
CA THR A 905 3.79 21.87 24.55
C THR A 905 3.62 20.56 25.32
N GLY A 906 4.71 19.81 25.45
CA GLY A 906 4.86 18.76 26.44
C GLY A 906 5.48 19.27 27.73
N GLN A 907 5.75 18.36 28.66
CA GLN A 907 6.33 18.66 29.97
C GLN A 907 7.49 17.72 30.28
N VAL A 908 8.59 18.26 30.83
CA VAL A 908 9.67 17.43 31.37
C VAL A 908 9.21 16.88 32.72
N THR A 909 9.21 15.56 32.86
CA THR A 909 8.84 14.81 34.06
C THR A 909 10.01 13.93 34.51
N GLY A 910 9.85 13.20 35.61
CA GLY A 910 10.88 12.26 36.10
C GLY A 910 11.19 11.10 35.16
N VAL A 911 10.33 10.82 34.17
CA VAL A 911 10.51 9.76 33.17
C VAL A 911 11.06 10.28 31.82
N GLY A 912 11.03 11.59 31.58
CA GLY A 912 11.49 12.21 30.32
C GLY A 912 10.58 13.35 29.86
N TYR A 913 10.47 13.58 28.56
CA TYR A 913 9.58 14.61 28.00
C TYR A 913 8.23 14.00 27.61
N GLU A 914 7.19 14.34 28.36
CA GLU A 914 5.83 13.81 28.23
C GLU A 914 4.95 14.70 27.33
N ILE A 915 4.22 14.09 26.41
CA ILE A 915 3.37 14.76 25.41
C ILE A 915 2.00 14.10 25.40
N GLN A 916 0.97 14.88 25.73
CA GLN A 916 -0.43 14.49 25.50
C GLN A 916 -0.75 14.64 24.02
N LEU A 917 -1.09 13.54 23.36
CA LEU A 917 -1.42 13.55 21.94
C LEU A 917 -2.73 14.30 21.69
N PRO A 918 -2.88 15.00 20.54
CA PRO A 918 -4.14 15.58 20.13
C PRO A 918 -5.20 14.49 19.97
N SER A 919 -6.44 14.76 20.40
CA SER A 919 -7.53 13.80 20.29
C SER A 919 -8.02 13.61 18.85
N ASN A 920 -7.68 14.54 17.96
CA ASN A 920 -8.26 14.70 16.62
C ASN A 920 -7.18 14.98 15.54
N ALA A 921 -6.04 14.31 15.63
CA ALA A 921 -5.02 14.39 14.58
C ALA A 921 -4.18 13.12 14.57
N VAL A 922 -3.90 12.62 13.37
CA VAL A 922 -3.12 11.40 13.17
C VAL A 922 -1.63 11.65 13.39
N TYR A 923 -1.12 12.81 12.98
CA TYR A 923 0.31 13.11 13.00
C TYR A 923 0.66 14.25 13.96
N THR A 924 1.75 14.06 14.70
CA THR A 924 2.40 15.06 15.53
C THR A 924 3.90 15.00 15.31
N ILE A 925 4.55 16.14 15.07
CA ILE A 925 6.00 16.25 14.99
C ILE A 925 6.55 16.79 16.29
N VAL A 926 7.58 16.13 16.81
CA VAL A 926 8.38 16.62 17.92
C VAL A 926 9.75 17.05 17.39
N SER A 927 10.06 18.33 17.52
CA SER A 927 11.33 18.90 17.10
C SER A 927 12.19 19.24 18.31
N ARG A 928 13.40 18.69 18.37
CA ARG A 928 14.41 19.02 19.38
C ARG A 928 15.40 20.03 18.79
N ALA A 929 15.98 20.87 19.64
CA ALA A 929 17.05 21.76 19.21
C ALA A 929 18.25 20.91 18.72
N PRO A 930 18.83 21.20 17.54
CA PRO A 930 20.02 20.50 17.07
C PRO A 930 21.16 20.62 18.09
N SER A 931 21.92 19.54 18.29
CA SER A 931 23.10 19.61 19.14
C SER A 931 24.18 20.48 18.50
N ALA A 932 25.15 20.96 19.28
CA ALA A 932 26.28 21.72 18.74
C ALA A 932 27.08 20.92 17.69
N TYR A 933 27.15 19.59 17.84
CA TYR A 933 27.74 18.70 16.85
C TYR A 933 26.89 18.61 15.57
N ASP A 934 25.57 18.57 15.69
CA ASP A 934 24.69 18.56 14.50
C ASP A 934 24.82 19.85 13.70
N LEU A 935 24.87 21.01 14.38
CA LEU A 935 25.11 22.30 13.74
C LEU A 935 26.51 22.38 13.11
N TRP A 936 27.50 21.72 13.70
CA TRP A 936 28.83 21.61 13.12
C TRP A 936 28.82 20.70 11.89
N ILE A 937 28.18 19.53 11.96
CA ILE A 937 27.98 18.66 10.79
C ILE A 937 27.26 19.39 9.67
N GLU A 938 26.19 20.14 9.95
CA GLU A 938 25.47 20.93 8.94
C GLU A 938 26.35 22.00 8.29
N ARG A 939 27.30 22.59 9.04
CA ARG A 939 28.26 23.56 8.47
C ARG A 939 29.27 22.90 7.55
N HIS A 940 29.75 21.71 7.89
CA HIS A 940 30.84 21.05 7.18
C HIS A 940 30.34 20.02 6.14
N PHE A 941 29.10 19.54 6.21
CA PHE A 941 28.52 18.55 5.31
C PHE A 941 27.17 19.05 4.77
N THR A 942 27.22 20.01 3.85
CA THR A 942 26.05 20.72 3.30
C THR A 942 25.34 20.01 2.13
N ASP A 943 25.92 18.93 1.58
CA ASP A 943 25.39 18.23 0.40
C ASP A 943 24.68 16.91 0.79
N PRO A 944 23.42 16.67 0.38
CA PRO A 944 22.73 15.39 0.61
C PRO A 944 23.34 14.17 -0.11
N LEU A 945 24.27 14.35 -1.06
CA LEU A 945 24.93 13.25 -1.80
C LEU A 945 26.07 12.53 -1.05
N HIS A 946 26.42 12.96 0.17
CA HIS A 946 27.47 12.31 0.97
C HIS A 946 26.91 11.28 1.95
N ASP A 947 27.59 10.14 2.03
CA ASP A 947 27.24 8.96 2.83
C ASP A 947 27.02 9.32 4.32
N ALA A 948 26.07 8.66 4.97
CA ALA A 948 25.82 8.84 6.39
C ALA A 948 27.03 8.39 7.24
N GLU A 949 27.85 7.48 6.70
CA GLU A 949 29.08 7.02 7.31
C GLU A 949 30.08 8.17 7.50
N ASP A 950 30.25 9.07 6.53
CA ASP A 950 31.21 10.18 6.58
C ASP A 950 30.87 11.23 7.65
N ARG A 951 29.62 11.28 8.11
CA ARG A 951 29.15 12.23 9.14
C ARG A 951 29.20 11.63 10.54
N ALA A 952 29.46 10.32 10.65
CA ALA A 952 29.51 9.63 11.92
C ALA A 952 30.63 10.21 12.79
N ARG A 953 30.42 10.21 14.10
CA ARG A 953 31.41 10.69 15.08
C ARG A 953 32.77 9.98 14.99
N ALA A 954 32.77 8.75 14.50
CA ALA A 954 33.96 7.93 14.32
C ALA A 954 34.52 7.95 12.89
N ALA A 955 33.90 8.70 11.98
CA ALA A 955 34.33 8.80 10.59
C ALA A 955 35.56 9.70 10.47
N ASP A 956 36.37 9.42 9.47
CA ASP A 956 37.60 10.12 9.11
C ASP A 956 37.57 10.30 7.58
N PRO A 957 36.80 11.30 7.07
CA PRO A 957 36.52 11.41 5.65
C PRO A 957 37.72 11.88 4.82
N ASP A 958 38.70 12.53 5.44
CA ASP A 958 39.94 12.95 4.78
C ASP A 958 41.09 11.93 4.93
N GLY A 959 40.92 10.92 5.79
CA GLY A 959 41.84 9.81 5.98
C GLY A 959 43.12 10.20 6.71
N ASP A 960 43.08 11.28 7.49
CA ASP A 960 44.25 11.79 8.22
C ASP A 960 44.48 11.11 9.58
N GLY A 961 43.55 10.25 10.00
CA GLY A 961 43.54 9.51 11.25
C GLY A 961 42.74 10.18 12.38
N THR A 962 42.10 11.33 12.12
CA THR A 962 41.37 12.13 13.10
C THR A 962 39.88 12.04 12.85
N VAL A 963 39.15 11.49 13.83
CA VAL A 963 37.71 11.26 13.67
C VAL A 963 36.89 12.55 13.87
N ASN A 964 35.75 12.67 13.19
CA ASN A 964 34.84 13.82 13.26
C ASN A 964 34.51 14.30 14.69
N ALA A 965 34.38 13.41 15.66
CA ALA A 965 34.13 13.80 17.04
C ALA A 965 35.28 14.63 17.65
N LEU A 966 36.51 14.33 17.24
CA LEU A 966 37.71 15.03 17.65
C LEU A 966 37.89 16.32 16.83
N GLU A 967 37.64 16.26 15.52
CA GLU A 967 37.58 17.42 14.63
C GLU A 967 36.59 18.48 15.14
N PHE A 968 35.38 18.08 15.52
CA PHE A 968 34.39 18.95 16.16
C PHE A 968 34.89 19.55 17.47
N ALA A 969 35.53 18.75 18.32
CA ALA A 969 36.04 19.22 19.60
C ALA A 969 37.15 20.27 19.43
N LEU A 970 37.84 20.25 18.29
CA LEU A 970 38.92 21.14 17.92
C LEU A 970 38.48 22.26 16.94
N ASP A 971 37.22 22.29 16.52
CA ASP A 971 36.64 23.20 15.52
C ASP A 971 37.39 23.18 14.17
N LEU A 972 37.78 21.98 13.74
CA LEU A 972 38.52 21.71 12.50
C LEU A 972 37.57 21.34 11.33
N ASP A 973 38.06 21.33 10.08
CA ASP A 973 37.25 20.95 8.91
C ASP A 973 37.51 19.47 8.57
N PRO A 974 36.53 18.57 8.77
CA PRO A 974 36.72 17.12 8.67
C PRO A 974 37.00 16.61 7.25
N ARG A 975 37.04 17.50 6.26
CA ARG A 975 37.31 17.18 4.86
C ARG A 975 38.69 17.64 4.42
N VAL A 976 39.49 18.18 5.35
CA VAL A 976 40.79 18.78 5.09
C VAL A 976 41.77 18.15 6.06
N GLY A 977 42.67 17.31 5.54
CA GLY A 977 43.67 16.63 6.38
C GLY A 977 44.48 17.61 7.23
N ASP A 978 44.18 17.59 8.52
CA ASP A 978 44.63 18.50 9.57
C ASP A 978 45.60 17.80 10.54
N GLY A 979 46.11 16.61 10.18
CA GLY A 979 47.06 15.79 10.95
C GLY A 979 48.35 16.47 11.45
N ALA A 980 48.59 17.74 11.11
CA ALA A 980 49.62 18.60 11.72
C ALA A 980 49.19 19.30 13.03
N VAL A 981 47.89 19.37 13.34
CA VAL A 981 47.32 20.07 14.50
C VAL A 981 47.50 19.26 15.80
N LEU A 982 47.55 17.94 15.72
CA LEU A 982 47.80 17.05 16.86
C LEU A 982 49.29 16.80 17.07
N SER A 983 50.01 17.79 17.61
CA SER A 983 51.43 17.65 17.93
C SER A 983 51.68 16.59 19.02
N SER A 984 52.11 15.40 18.60
CA SER A 984 52.72 14.28 19.34
C SER A 984 52.35 14.15 20.83
N LEU A 985 51.21 13.53 21.11
CA LEU A 985 50.94 12.93 22.41
C LEU A 985 52.05 11.91 22.72
N ARG A 986 52.71 12.00 23.87
CA ARG A 986 53.71 11.01 24.31
C ARG A 986 53.14 10.23 25.48
N VAL A 987 53.34 8.92 25.53
CA VAL A 987 52.94 8.08 26.67
C VAL A 987 54.21 7.72 27.44
N GLY A 988 54.17 7.91 28.76
CA GLY A 988 55.27 7.57 29.65
C GLY A 988 55.62 6.08 29.59
N ALA A 989 56.88 5.74 29.85
CA ALA A 989 57.41 4.38 29.64
C ALA A 989 56.75 3.29 30.50
N ASP A 990 56.01 3.66 31.55
CA ASP A 990 55.25 2.78 32.43
C ASP A 990 53.75 2.69 32.08
N GLY A 991 53.31 3.41 31.05
CA GLY A 991 51.91 3.48 30.60
C GLY A 991 50.97 4.22 31.55
N SER A 992 51.47 4.78 32.65
CA SER A 992 50.66 5.42 33.68
C SER A 992 50.48 6.93 33.46
N THR A 993 51.24 7.50 32.53
CA THR A 993 51.26 8.95 32.27
C THR A 993 51.15 9.31 30.80
N VAL A 994 50.47 10.44 30.52
CA VAL A 994 50.40 11.06 29.19
C VAL A 994 51.06 12.44 29.23
N GLU A 995 51.97 12.65 28.30
CA GLU A 995 52.75 13.85 28.05
C GLU A 995 52.16 14.63 26.87
N LEU A 996 51.67 15.84 27.15
CA LEU A 996 51.17 16.78 26.14
C LEU A 996 52.19 17.90 25.95
N PRO A 997 53.03 17.85 24.90
CA PRO A 997 53.90 18.96 24.56
C PRO A 997 53.07 20.08 23.93
N PHE A 998 53.25 21.32 24.40
CA PHE A 998 52.62 22.48 23.81
C PHE A 998 53.63 23.63 23.65
N THR A 999 53.43 24.43 22.60
CA THR A 999 54.21 25.64 22.32
C THR A 999 53.26 26.83 22.30
N VAL A 1000 53.50 27.83 23.14
CA VAL A 1000 52.71 29.07 23.10
C VAL A 1000 53.37 30.03 22.11
N THR A 1001 52.65 30.38 21.04
CA THR A 1001 53.20 31.15 19.91
C THR A 1001 52.99 32.67 19.98
N SER A 1002 52.48 33.22 21.10
CA SER A 1002 52.16 34.65 21.25
C SER A 1002 52.53 35.26 22.63
N ASN A 1003 52.58 36.60 22.69
CA ASN A 1003 52.90 37.42 23.87
C ASN A 1003 51.85 37.29 24.98
N LEU A 1004 51.88 36.21 25.76
CA LEU A 1004 51.05 36.08 26.96
C LEU A 1004 51.58 36.92 28.13
N PRO A 1005 50.71 37.37 29.06
CA PRO A 1005 51.09 38.03 30.31
C PRO A 1005 52.10 37.21 31.12
N ALA A 1006 52.91 37.84 31.96
CA ALA A 1006 54.01 37.15 32.66
C ALA A 1006 53.56 36.09 33.70
N ASP A 1007 52.27 36.00 33.99
CA ASP A 1007 51.68 35.30 35.12
C ASP A 1007 50.47 34.40 34.77
N PHE A 1008 50.31 34.01 33.49
CA PHE A 1008 49.31 33.00 33.12
C PHE A 1008 49.64 31.62 33.71
N VAL A 1009 48.60 30.84 34.04
CA VAL A 1009 48.75 29.47 34.56
C VAL A 1009 48.08 28.48 33.60
N VAL A 1010 48.80 27.43 33.21
CA VAL A 1010 48.26 26.30 32.44
C VAL A 1010 47.87 25.17 33.39
N GLN A 1011 46.65 24.65 33.23
CA GLN A 1011 46.08 23.61 34.07
C GLN A 1011 45.51 22.47 33.21
N GLY A 1012 45.91 21.23 33.49
CA GLY A 1012 45.31 20.05 32.86
C GLY A 1012 43.97 19.68 33.50
N GLU A 1013 42.97 19.39 32.68
CA GLU A 1013 41.66 18.89 33.12
C GLU A 1013 41.28 17.63 32.32
N PHE A 1014 40.52 16.72 32.94
CA PHE A 1014 39.95 15.55 32.28
C PHE A 1014 38.43 15.49 32.41
N SER A 1015 37.77 14.81 31.48
CA SER A 1015 36.34 14.52 31.52
C SER A 1015 36.05 13.16 30.91
N THR A 1016 35.12 12.39 31.46
CA THR A 1016 34.67 11.13 30.83
C THR A 1016 33.47 11.33 29.88
N ASN A 1017 32.87 12.52 29.86
CA ASN A 1017 31.63 12.80 29.13
C ASN A 1017 31.58 14.18 28.47
N LEU A 1018 32.71 14.91 28.39
CA LEU A 1018 32.85 16.28 27.87
C LEU A 1018 32.07 17.39 28.63
N HIS A 1019 31.20 17.04 29.58
CA HIS A 1019 30.38 17.99 30.32
C HIS A 1019 30.96 18.33 31.70
N ILE A 1020 31.48 17.34 32.42
CA ILE A 1020 32.02 17.53 33.77
C ILE A 1020 33.55 17.37 33.71
N TRP A 1021 34.26 18.44 34.05
CA TRP A 1021 35.72 18.51 33.97
C TRP A 1021 36.34 18.56 35.36
N SER A 1022 37.30 17.67 35.60
CA SER A 1022 38.03 17.57 36.85
C SER A 1022 39.50 17.93 36.64
N VAL A 1023 40.05 18.73 37.56
CA VAL A 1023 41.46 19.14 37.54
C VAL A 1023 42.36 17.96 37.85
N VAL A 1024 43.45 17.82 37.08
CA VAL A 1024 44.53 16.88 37.37
C VAL A 1024 45.68 17.66 38.02
N THR A 1025 46.20 17.21 39.17
CA THR A 1025 47.40 17.80 39.82
C THR A 1025 48.61 16.90 39.52
N ASN A 1026 49.85 17.37 39.30
CA ASN A 1026 50.55 18.47 39.97
C ASN A 1026 51.81 18.92 39.19
N GLN A 1027 51.75 20.06 38.50
CA GLN A 1027 52.81 21.09 38.42
C GLN A 1027 52.24 22.25 37.60
N ALA A 1028 52.02 23.40 38.24
CA ALA A 1028 51.73 24.63 37.49
C ALA A 1028 52.94 24.92 36.60
N ILE A 1029 52.77 24.76 35.28
CA ILE A 1029 53.81 25.10 34.32
C ILE A 1029 53.73 26.60 34.10
N VAL A 1030 54.78 27.31 34.50
CA VAL A 1030 54.94 28.74 34.24
C VAL A 1030 56.00 28.90 33.13
N GLY A 1031 55.58 29.32 31.94
CA GLY A 1031 56.48 29.57 30.81
C GLY A 1031 55.86 29.28 29.43
N THR A 1032 56.53 29.76 28.37
CA THR A 1032 56.05 29.73 26.98
C THR A 1032 56.22 28.38 26.25
N ASN A 1033 56.97 27.44 26.85
CA ASN A 1033 57.14 26.06 26.38
C ASN A 1033 57.00 25.10 27.56
N GLY A 1034 56.04 24.19 27.51
CA GLY A 1034 55.67 23.34 28.64
C GLY A 1034 55.37 21.89 28.25
N LEU A 1035 55.54 20.98 29.22
CA LEU A 1035 55.18 19.57 29.14
C LEU A 1035 54.21 19.26 30.27
N ALA A 1036 52.94 19.02 29.96
CA ALA A 1036 51.95 18.58 30.96
C ALA A 1036 51.97 17.06 31.08
N ILE A 1037 52.18 16.54 32.30
CA ILE A 1037 52.18 15.10 32.61
C ILE A 1037 50.91 14.80 33.39
N LEU A 1038 50.07 13.92 32.85
CA LEU A 1038 48.79 13.52 33.44
C LEU A 1038 48.88 12.06 33.89
N SER A 1039 48.66 11.79 35.18
CA SER A 1039 48.58 10.41 35.70
C SER A 1039 47.18 9.84 35.46
N LEU A 1040 47.11 8.65 34.85
CA LEU A 1040 45.88 7.99 34.41
C LEU A 1040 45.38 6.89 35.36
N GLU A 1041 45.79 6.92 36.64
CA GLU A 1041 45.65 5.81 37.60
C GLU A 1041 44.24 5.18 37.78
N GLU A 1042 43.15 5.77 37.26
CA GLU A 1042 41.78 5.20 37.36
C GLU A 1042 40.90 5.21 36.09
N TYR A 1043 41.30 5.78 34.94
CA TYR A 1043 40.38 6.00 33.81
C TYR A 1043 40.95 5.60 32.45
N TRP A 1044 40.38 4.56 31.83
CA TRP A 1044 40.81 3.99 30.55
C TRP A 1044 40.12 4.61 29.32
N ARG A 1045 39.11 5.48 29.51
CA ARG A 1045 38.44 6.29 28.47
C ARG A 1045 38.05 7.65 29.02
N ALA A 1046 38.78 8.70 28.64
CA ALA A 1046 38.51 10.07 29.04
C ALA A 1046 39.04 11.06 27.98
N PHE A 1047 38.47 12.26 27.97
CA PHE A 1047 38.92 13.44 27.24
C PHE A 1047 39.87 14.24 28.13
N LEU A 1048 40.92 14.80 27.53
CA LEU A 1048 41.94 15.61 28.21
C LEU A 1048 42.00 16.98 27.56
N ARG A 1049 42.14 18.05 28.35
CA ARG A 1049 42.37 19.41 27.83
C ARG A 1049 43.36 20.19 28.69
N LEU A 1050 43.99 21.20 28.08
CA LEU A 1050 44.74 22.23 28.78
C LEU A 1050 43.88 23.49 28.89
N LYS A 1051 43.68 23.97 30.11
CA LYS A 1051 42.97 25.21 30.41
C LYS A 1051 43.99 26.30 30.78
N LEU A 1052 43.91 27.44 30.12
CA LEU A 1052 44.69 28.63 30.48
C LEU A 1052 43.86 29.51 31.42
N ASN A 1053 44.40 29.84 32.59
CA ASN A 1053 43.79 30.75 33.54
C ASN A 1053 44.61 32.06 33.61
N TYR A 1054 43.91 33.19 33.56
CA TYR A 1054 44.47 34.54 33.72
C TYR A 1054 44.09 35.11 35.09
N PRO A 1055 44.90 35.98 35.70
CA PRO A 1055 44.46 36.81 36.81
C PRO A 1055 43.25 37.66 36.37
N PRO A 1056 42.32 38.01 37.28
CA PRO A 1056 41.04 38.62 36.90
C PRO A 1056 41.09 40.03 36.28
N ASP A 1057 42.27 40.66 36.16
CA ASP A 1057 42.42 42.09 35.86
C ASP A 1057 43.07 42.41 34.49
N ASP A 1058 43.17 41.45 33.56
CA ASP A 1058 43.59 41.69 32.16
C ASP A 1058 42.68 41.00 31.13
#